data_AF-A0A4R1YMS0-F1
#
_entry.id   AF-A0A4R1YMS0-F1
#
_cell.length_a   1.000
_cell.length_b   1.000
_cell.length_c   1.000
_cell.angle_alpha   90.00
_cell.angle_beta   90.00
_cell.angle_gamma   90.00
#
_symmetry.space_group_name_H-M   'P 1'
#
loop_
_entity.id
_entity.type
_entity.pdbx_description
1 polymer ?
#
loop_
_entity_poly.entity_id
_entity_poly.type
_entity_poly.pdbx_seq_one_letter_code
_entity_poly.pdbx_strand_id
1 'polypeptide(L)'
;MFVEDEFVIRRLRASRVSISLLVAFVAFAASIVMTFGLVTTVYAEESQQKVEQLAGLVRPNDVNSGSLLFPAKEPGFFIEAPRLKTDVQMDVSGPIARVRVTQRFQNPSKGWVEGTYVFPLPENSAVDVLKMQIGERFIEGQIKPRQEAREIYEQAKAEGKKAALLEQQRSNIFTNQVANIGPGETIVVQIEYQQAVHQSGGEFSLRFPMVVAPRYNPAPIVQTVEFNNGAGFAVPTDPVENREKIEAPVLDPRENAKINPVALTVNLKAGFPLGDVKSSFHDVDIKQDGDQSRTISITGESVPADKDFELTWKAAPGKTPSAGLFREVINGKTYLLAFVTPPATPDTSSPTAKREVVFVLDNSRSMSGPSIAQAKESLALAISKLNPDDRFNVIRFDDTMTDYFNGLVAASPDNREKAIAYVRGLTADGGTEMLPALQDALRNQGPVANGALRQVVFLTDGAIGNEQQLFGEISQNRGEARVFTVGIGSAPNSYFMTKAAEMGRGTFTQIGSAEQVATRMGELFAKLQNPAMTDITATFEGIKAKDITPNPMPDLYTGEPVVLTAELAEEKPTGKLQIIGKTGIQPWRVDVDIANAADGQGISKLWARRKIDDLEARGYEREDRASLDRDILTVALAHHLVSRVTSLVAVDVTPSRPAGEPVGSAKLPLNLPDGWDFEKVFGEEAPAPTSPPDHAMATPRQEFAQLAASRMAAAPTAKAAGLIAQKSASVKLPQTATRADEQIVRGIVMLFAALIAASGFAIWRRRVRGVFAGDRQ
;
A
#
# COMPACT_ATOMS: atom_id res chain seq x y z
N MET A 1 92.29 -54.72 57.88
CA MET A 1 92.29 -53.37 58.48
C MET A 1 91.62 -52.47 57.45
N PHE A 2 90.32 -52.20 57.71
CA PHE A 2 89.40 -51.15 57.25
C PHE A 2 89.57 -50.64 55.80
N VAL A 3 88.66 -50.90 54.85
CA VAL A 3 87.19 -50.62 54.79
C VAL A 3 86.86 -49.14 54.93
N GLU A 4 87.27 -48.36 53.94
CA GLU A 4 86.62 -47.09 53.55
C GLU A 4 86.73 -47.00 52.02
N ASP A 5 85.74 -47.53 51.27
CA ASP A 5 85.52 -47.04 49.88
C ASP A 5 84.20 -47.47 49.20
N GLU A 6 83.32 -48.25 49.84
CA GLU A 6 82.06 -48.65 49.18
C GLU A 6 80.89 -47.65 49.35
N PHE A 7 81.01 -46.67 50.26
CA PHE A 7 79.91 -45.74 50.57
C PHE A 7 79.82 -44.56 49.60
N VAL A 8 80.91 -44.20 48.91
CA VAL A 8 80.98 -43.01 48.05
C VAL A 8 80.41 -43.28 46.65
N ILE A 9 80.57 -44.50 46.12
CA ILE A 9 80.11 -44.84 44.76
C ILE A 9 78.59 -45.05 44.70
N ARG A 10 77.95 -45.54 45.78
CA ARG A 10 76.48 -45.67 45.85
C ARG A 10 75.77 -44.31 45.94
N ARG A 11 76.37 -43.31 46.61
CA ARG A 11 75.80 -41.96 46.74
C ARG A 11 75.82 -41.16 45.42
N LEU A 12 76.83 -41.39 44.58
CA LEU A 12 76.95 -40.75 43.26
C LEU A 12 75.95 -41.29 42.22
N ARG A 13 75.58 -42.58 42.27
CA ARG A 13 74.51 -43.12 41.41
C ARG A 13 73.11 -42.67 41.84
N ALA A 14 72.83 -42.59 43.14
CA ALA A 14 71.55 -42.09 43.66
C ALA A 14 71.33 -40.60 43.37
N SER A 15 72.41 -39.80 43.43
CA SER A 15 72.41 -38.38 43.07
C SER A 15 72.13 -38.14 41.58
N ARG A 16 72.78 -38.90 40.67
CA ARG A 16 72.53 -38.78 39.22
C ARG A 16 71.12 -39.18 38.80
N VAL A 17 70.53 -40.21 39.43
CA VAL A 17 69.15 -40.61 39.14
C VAL A 17 68.14 -39.56 39.63
N SER A 18 68.42 -38.90 40.75
CA SER A 18 67.56 -37.85 41.30
C SER A 18 67.61 -36.55 40.49
N ILE A 19 68.79 -36.18 39.96
CA ILE A 19 68.94 -35.01 39.09
C ILE A 19 68.27 -35.25 37.72
N SER A 20 68.43 -36.44 37.13
CA SER A 20 67.74 -36.78 35.88
C SER A 20 66.21 -36.80 36.02
N LEU A 21 65.69 -37.20 37.18
CA LEU A 21 64.26 -37.14 37.51
C LEU A 21 63.75 -35.70 37.70
N LEU A 22 64.55 -34.83 38.33
CA LEU A 22 64.23 -33.42 38.47
C LEU A 22 64.19 -32.72 37.10
N VAL A 23 65.17 -33.00 36.23
CA VAL A 23 65.20 -32.45 34.87
C VAL A 23 64.02 -32.94 34.03
N ALA A 24 63.64 -34.21 34.14
CA ALA A 24 62.47 -34.74 33.45
C ALA A 24 61.15 -34.12 33.96
N PHE A 25 61.03 -33.87 35.27
CA PHE A 25 59.87 -33.22 35.87
C PHE A 25 59.76 -31.74 35.46
N VAL A 26 60.89 -31.03 35.43
CA VAL A 26 60.93 -29.62 34.97
C VAL A 26 60.64 -29.53 33.47
N ALA A 27 61.14 -30.45 32.64
CA ALA A 27 60.82 -30.51 31.22
C ALA A 27 59.33 -30.84 30.97
N PHE A 28 58.74 -31.71 31.79
CA PHE A 28 57.31 -32.04 31.73
C PHE A 28 56.44 -30.85 32.17
N ALA A 29 56.81 -30.16 33.25
CA ALA A 29 56.13 -28.94 33.71
C ALA A 29 56.26 -27.80 32.68
N ALA A 30 57.42 -27.64 32.05
CA ALA A 30 57.63 -26.67 30.98
C ALA A 30 56.80 -26.97 29.73
N SER A 31 56.62 -28.26 29.39
CA SER A 31 55.75 -28.69 28.29
C SER A 31 54.27 -28.39 28.57
N ILE A 32 53.81 -28.59 29.82
CA ILE A 32 52.45 -28.23 30.26
C ILE A 32 52.25 -26.71 30.23
N VAL A 33 53.25 -25.93 30.67
CA VAL A 33 53.18 -24.46 30.63
C VAL A 33 53.24 -23.93 29.19
N MET A 34 53.99 -24.57 28.27
CA MET A 34 53.96 -24.22 26.85
C MET A 34 52.63 -24.57 26.19
N THR A 35 52.00 -25.70 26.53
CA THR A 35 50.68 -26.05 26.00
C THR A 35 49.58 -25.15 26.58
N PHE A 36 49.66 -24.75 27.85
CA PHE A 36 48.77 -23.72 28.40
C PHE A 36 49.07 -22.31 27.87
N GLY A 37 50.32 -22.00 27.56
CA GLY A 37 50.76 -20.75 26.93
C GLY A 37 50.26 -20.60 25.50
N LEU A 38 50.33 -21.68 24.71
CA LEU A 38 49.79 -21.72 23.34
C LEU A 38 48.26 -21.67 23.32
N VAL A 39 47.60 -22.27 24.31
CA VAL A 39 46.15 -22.15 24.47
C VAL A 39 45.76 -20.72 24.85
N THR A 40 46.54 -20.02 25.69
CA THR A 40 46.25 -18.62 26.06
C THR A 40 46.58 -17.61 24.95
N THR A 41 47.55 -17.88 24.07
CA THR A 41 47.77 -17.03 22.88
C THR A 41 46.73 -17.23 21.78
N VAL A 42 46.11 -18.40 21.68
CA VAL A 42 44.96 -18.64 20.78
C VAL A 42 43.66 -18.01 21.34
N TYR A 43 43.60 -17.69 22.64
CA TYR A 43 42.50 -16.94 23.25
C TYR A 43 42.77 -15.42 23.39
N ALA A 44 43.94 -14.92 22.98
CA ALA A 44 44.28 -13.50 23.06
C ALA A 44 44.09 -12.74 21.71
N GLU A 45 43.80 -13.44 20.63
CA GLU A 45 43.28 -12.89 19.37
C GLU A 45 41.80 -13.21 19.21
N GLU A 46 40.94 -12.72 20.11
CA GLU A 46 39.56 -12.32 19.79
C GLU A 46 38.86 -11.74 21.04
N SER A 47 38.87 -10.41 21.15
CA SER A 47 37.73 -9.61 21.65
C SER A 47 38.02 -8.10 21.62
N GLN A 48 38.69 -7.62 20.58
CA GLN A 48 38.00 -6.57 19.85
C GLN A 48 36.92 -7.31 19.06
N GLN A 49 35.71 -7.39 19.62
CA GLN A 49 34.54 -7.58 18.79
C GLN A 49 34.63 -6.45 17.75
N LYS A 50 35.13 -6.79 16.56
CA LYS A 50 34.74 -6.08 15.36
C LYS A 50 33.23 -6.23 15.38
N VAL A 51 32.54 -5.22 15.90
CA VAL A 51 31.08 -5.16 15.94
C VAL A 51 30.69 -5.61 14.55
N GLU A 52 30.03 -6.77 14.46
CA GLU A 52 29.49 -7.25 13.20
C GLU A 52 28.63 -6.09 12.71
N GLN A 53 29.15 -5.37 11.71
CA GLN A 53 28.52 -4.16 11.24
C GLN A 53 27.35 -4.67 10.43
N LEU A 54 26.24 -4.92 11.12
CA LEU A 54 25.00 -5.41 10.54
C LEU A 54 24.62 -4.41 9.44
N ALA A 55 24.72 -4.83 8.18
CA ALA A 55 24.77 -3.92 7.06
C ALA A 55 23.51 -3.05 7.00
N GLY A 56 23.70 -1.73 6.92
CA GLY A 56 22.62 -0.75 6.83
C GLY A 56 21.99 -0.42 8.18
N LEU A 57 22.43 -1.07 9.26
CA LEU A 57 21.96 -0.79 10.60
C LEU A 57 22.81 0.29 11.29
N VAL A 58 22.12 1.14 12.05
CA VAL A 58 22.67 2.23 12.86
C VAL A 58 22.06 2.17 14.26
N ARG A 59 22.78 2.66 15.26
CA ARG A 59 22.20 2.98 16.57
C ARG A 59 21.81 4.46 16.59
N PRO A 60 20.90 4.90 17.48
CA PRO A 60 20.51 6.31 17.57
C PRO A 60 21.69 7.25 17.77
N ASN A 61 22.70 6.82 18.54
CA ASN A 61 23.92 7.60 18.79
C ASN A 61 24.91 7.63 17.61
N ASP A 62 24.69 6.82 16.56
CA ASP A 62 25.55 6.79 15.38
C ASP A 62 25.17 7.88 14.34
N VAL A 63 24.03 8.56 14.55
CA VAL A 63 23.48 9.57 13.65
C VAL A 63 23.81 10.97 14.16
N ASN A 64 24.52 11.77 13.34
CA ASN A 64 24.99 13.11 13.71
C ASN A 64 24.09 14.26 13.21
N SER A 65 22.93 13.94 12.64
CA SER A 65 21.93 14.89 12.13
C SER A 65 20.53 14.37 12.42
N GLY A 66 19.49 15.21 12.26
CA GLY A 66 18.13 14.71 12.30
C GLY A 66 17.90 13.68 11.18
N SER A 67 17.79 12.40 11.55
CA SER A 67 17.46 11.31 10.63
C SER A 67 16.36 10.46 11.24
N LEU A 68 15.45 9.99 10.38
CA LEU A 68 14.43 9.04 10.78
C LEU A 68 15.00 7.62 10.80
N LEU A 69 14.76 6.92 11.90
CA LEU A 69 15.27 5.58 12.16
C LEU A 69 14.11 4.58 12.27
N PHE A 70 14.17 3.50 11.49
CA PHE A 70 13.23 2.39 11.59
C PHE A 70 13.81 1.27 12.44
N PRO A 71 13.05 0.65 13.35
CA PRO A 71 13.54 -0.49 14.12
C PRO A 71 13.94 -1.63 13.19
N ALA A 72 15.14 -2.18 13.40
CA ALA A 72 15.61 -3.36 12.68
C ALA A 72 15.10 -4.64 13.36
N LYS A 73 15.29 -5.79 12.70
CA LYS A 73 14.99 -7.10 13.32
C LYS A 73 15.92 -7.38 14.50
N GLU A 74 17.11 -6.79 14.48
CA GLU A 74 18.11 -6.88 15.52
C GLU A 74 17.82 -5.86 16.65
N PRO A 75 17.58 -6.30 17.89
CA PRO A 75 17.27 -5.41 19.00
C PRO A 75 18.36 -4.35 19.25
N GLY A 76 17.94 -3.09 19.39
CA GLY A 76 18.84 -1.95 19.62
C GLY A 76 19.49 -1.38 18.36
N PHE A 77 19.17 -1.92 17.19
CA PHE A 77 19.61 -1.43 15.88
C PHE A 77 18.43 -0.89 15.06
N PHE A 78 18.72 0.04 14.17
CA PHE A 78 17.76 0.75 13.33
C PHE A 78 18.25 0.85 11.89
N ILE A 79 17.37 1.08 10.92
CA ILE A 79 17.70 1.41 9.54
C ILE A 79 17.38 2.87 9.31
N GLU A 80 18.34 3.65 8.81
CA GLU A 80 18.07 5.04 8.42
C GLU A 80 17.14 5.08 7.21
N ALA A 81 16.06 5.85 7.31
CA ALA A 81 15.04 5.95 6.27
C ALA A 81 15.64 6.44 4.93
N PRO A 82 15.41 5.72 3.82
CA PRO A 82 15.78 6.23 2.50
C PRO A 82 15.09 7.57 2.22
N ARG A 83 15.81 8.50 1.60
CA ARG A 83 15.26 9.81 1.21
C ARG A 83 14.62 9.72 -0.16
N LEU A 84 13.45 10.33 -0.31
CA LEU A 84 12.71 10.39 -1.57
C LEU A 84 12.56 11.85 -2.03
N LYS A 85 12.87 12.10 -3.30
CA LYS A 85 12.43 13.29 -4.03
C LYS A 85 11.65 12.86 -5.27
N THR A 86 10.54 13.53 -5.54
CA THR A 86 9.67 13.23 -6.69
C THR A 86 9.60 14.43 -7.63
N ASP A 87 9.80 14.19 -8.92
CA ASP A 87 9.54 15.16 -9.98
C ASP A 87 8.44 14.62 -10.89
N VAL A 88 7.41 15.44 -11.14
CA VAL A 88 6.22 15.06 -11.88
C VAL A 88 6.08 15.94 -13.11
N GLN A 89 5.97 15.31 -14.27
CA GLN A 89 5.69 15.99 -15.53
C GLN A 89 4.39 15.45 -16.12
N MET A 90 3.46 16.34 -16.44
CA MET A 90 2.16 16.01 -17.01
C MET A 90 1.99 16.68 -18.36
N ASP A 91 1.73 15.90 -19.39
CA ASP A 91 1.41 16.40 -20.72
C ASP A 91 -0.07 16.11 -21.01
N VAL A 92 -0.89 17.16 -20.98
CA VAL A 92 -2.32 17.07 -21.27
C VAL A 92 -2.55 17.36 -22.75
N SER A 93 -3.27 16.47 -23.43
CA SER A 93 -3.65 16.59 -24.83
C SER A 93 -5.13 16.26 -24.99
N GLY A 94 -5.97 17.30 -25.05
CA GLY A 94 -7.42 17.14 -25.09
C GLY A 94 -7.94 16.43 -23.83
N PRO A 95 -8.66 15.30 -23.96
CA PRO A 95 -9.25 14.58 -22.82
C PRO A 95 -8.30 13.60 -22.11
N ILE A 96 -7.01 13.57 -22.46
CA ILE A 96 -6.03 12.59 -21.94
C ILE A 96 -4.82 13.32 -21.36
N ALA A 97 -4.27 12.79 -20.27
CA ALA A 97 -2.97 13.20 -19.74
C ALA A 97 -1.98 12.03 -19.72
N ARG A 98 -0.77 12.26 -20.25
CA ARG A 98 0.40 11.39 -20.04
C ARG A 98 1.17 11.95 -18.86
N VAL A 99 1.41 11.13 -17.84
CA VAL A 99 2.15 11.55 -16.65
C VAL A 99 3.42 10.74 -16.53
N ARG A 100 4.52 11.43 -16.25
CA ARG A 100 5.82 10.86 -15.89
C ARG A 100 6.15 11.26 -14.46
N VAL A 101 6.39 10.26 -13.62
CA VAL A 101 6.78 10.42 -12.22
C VAL A 101 8.20 9.90 -12.07
N THR A 102 9.14 10.78 -11.73
CA THR A 102 10.55 10.46 -11.52
C THR A 102 10.88 10.53 -10.04
N GLN A 103 11.11 9.38 -9.43
CA GLN A 103 11.42 9.22 -8.01
C GLN A 103 12.92 8.98 -7.83
N ARG A 104 13.55 9.74 -6.94
CA ARG A 104 14.96 9.55 -6.56
C ARG A 104 15.03 9.02 -5.15
N PHE A 105 15.51 7.80 -5.00
CA PHE A 105 15.74 7.12 -3.74
C PHE A 105 17.21 7.22 -3.37
N GLN A 106 17.52 7.82 -2.23
CA GLN A 106 18.87 7.85 -1.69
C GLN A 106 18.97 6.95 -0.47
N ASN A 107 19.98 6.07 -0.43
CA ASN A 107 20.35 5.32 0.76
C ASN A 107 21.37 6.11 1.59
N PRO A 108 20.99 6.71 2.73
CA PRO A 108 21.93 7.45 3.57
C PRO A 108 22.82 6.55 4.44
N SER A 109 22.48 5.25 4.56
CA SER A 109 23.19 4.33 5.44
C SER A 109 24.53 3.86 4.87
N LYS A 110 25.32 3.18 5.72
CA LYS A 110 26.62 2.60 5.35
C LYS A 110 26.55 1.19 4.75
N GLY A 111 25.36 0.59 4.65
CA GLY A 111 25.20 -0.75 4.09
C GLY A 111 24.17 -0.80 2.97
N TRP A 112 23.96 -1.99 2.41
CA TRP A 112 23.03 -2.21 1.31
C TRP A 112 21.60 -2.26 1.82
N VAL A 113 20.70 -1.59 1.10
CA VAL A 113 19.28 -1.56 1.47
C VAL A 113 18.38 -1.91 0.29
N GLU A 114 17.24 -2.49 0.63
CA GLU A 114 16.06 -2.56 -0.19
C GLU A 114 15.05 -1.52 0.30
N GLY A 115 14.60 -0.66 -0.61
CA GLY A 115 13.58 0.34 -0.33
C GLY A 115 12.22 -0.11 -0.88
N THR A 116 11.18 -0.05 -0.05
CA THR A 116 9.79 -0.18 -0.51
C THR A 116 9.08 1.16 -0.34
N TYR A 117 8.58 1.71 -1.45
CA TYR A 117 7.77 2.92 -1.44
C TYR A 117 6.33 2.61 -1.86
N VAL A 118 5.38 2.98 -1.00
CA VAL A 118 3.94 2.92 -1.27
C VAL A 118 3.51 4.30 -1.73
N PHE A 119 2.86 4.40 -2.89
CA PHE A 119 2.41 5.69 -3.42
C PHE A 119 1.04 5.59 -4.08
N PRO A 120 0.26 6.68 -4.06
CA PRO A 120 -1.02 6.70 -4.72
C PRO A 120 -0.86 7.04 -6.20
N LEU A 121 -1.80 6.58 -7.01
CA LEU A 121 -2.03 7.10 -8.37
C LEU A 121 -3.53 7.34 -8.56
N PRO A 122 -3.95 8.21 -9.50
CA PRO A 122 -5.36 8.34 -9.88
C PRO A 122 -5.95 6.96 -10.22
N GLU A 123 -7.19 6.69 -9.82
CA GLU A 123 -7.81 5.37 -9.94
C GLU A 123 -7.92 4.83 -11.37
N ASN A 124 -8.01 5.76 -12.33
CA ASN A 124 -8.13 5.49 -13.76
C ASN A 124 -6.75 5.47 -14.46
N SER A 125 -5.66 5.38 -13.70
CA SER A 125 -4.30 5.37 -14.26
C SER A 125 -4.00 4.05 -14.97
N ALA A 126 -3.69 4.14 -16.25
CA ALA A 126 -3.14 3.06 -17.06
C ALA A 126 -1.61 3.10 -16.97
N VAL A 127 -1.04 2.44 -15.97
CA VAL A 127 0.41 2.39 -15.73
C VAL A 127 1.06 1.41 -16.71
N ASP A 128 2.00 1.90 -17.50
CA ASP A 128 2.54 1.14 -18.63
C ASP A 128 4.05 1.20 -18.78
N VAL A 129 4.76 2.04 -18.02
CA VAL A 129 6.23 2.13 -18.12
C VAL A 129 6.85 2.17 -16.72
N LEU A 130 7.93 1.40 -16.59
CA LEU A 130 8.88 1.46 -15.48
C LEU A 130 10.26 1.59 -16.10
N LYS A 131 11.06 2.56 -15.65
CA LYS A 131 12.47 2.69 -16.01
C LYS A 131 13.29 2.89 -14.76
N MET A 132 14.41 2.17 -14.64
CA MET A 132 15.37 2.35 -13.57
C MET A 132 16.66 2.91 -14.15
N GLN A 133 17.12 4.05 -13.66
CA GLN A 133 18.40 4.63 -14.05
C GLN A 133 19.52 4.04 -13.20
N ILE A 134 20.58 3.57 -13.86
CA ILE A 134 21.82 3.13 -13.21
C ILE A 134 22.99 3.81 -13.90
N GLY A 135 23.66 4.71 -13.19
CA GLY A 135 24.63 5.61 -13.80
C GLY A 135 23.96 6.47 -14.88
N GLU A 136 24.43 6.38 -16.12
CA GLU A 136 23.90 7.16 -17.26
C GLU A 136 22.84 6.42 -18.10
N ARG A 137 22.61 5.12 -17.85
CA ARG A 137 21.66 4.31 -18.65
C ARG A 137 20.33 4.10 -17.94
N PHE A 138 19.27 4.00 -18.75
CA PHE A 138 17.95 3.55 -18.30
C PHE A 138 17.73 2.08 -18.66
N ILE A 139 17.29 1.30 -17.69
CA ILE A 139 16.80 -0.06 -17.88
C ILE A 139 15.28 0.01 -17.88
N GLU A 140 14.67 -0.39 -18.98
CA GLU A 140 13.21 -0.47 -19.10
C GLU A 140 12.70 -1.78 -18.51
N GLY A 141 11.66 -1.67 -17.68
CA GLY A 141 11.01 -2.79 -17.04
C GLY A 141 10.13 -3.56 -18.02
N GLN A 142 10.11 -4.88 -17.87
CA GLN A 142 9.29 -5.76 -18.68
C GLN A 142 7.98 -6.07 -17.95
N ILE A 143 6.85 -5.96 -18.65
CA ILE A 143 5.58 -6.41 -18.11
C ILE A 143 5.57 -7.94 -18.08
N LYS A 144 5.22 -8.51 -16.93
CA LYS A 144 5.13 -9.94 -16.73
C LYS A 144 3.90 -10.30 -15.91
N PRO A 145 3.41 -11.55 -15.99
CA PRO A 145 2.53 -12.09 -14.95
C PRO A 145 3.11 -11.78 -13.57
N ARG A 146 2.26 -11.36 -12.63
CA ARG A 146 2.69 -10.82 -11.34
C ARG A 146 3.64 -11.74 -10.58
N GLN A 147 3.34 -13.03 -10.57
CA GLN A 147 4.17 -14.03 -9.88
C GLN A 147 5.54 -14.20 -10.55
N GLU A 148 5.60 -14.24 -11.88
CA GLU A 148 6.86 -14.31 -12.64
C GLU A 148 7.73 -13.06 -12.39
N ALA A 149 7.12 -11.87 -12.37
CA ALA A 149 7.83 -10.62 -12.09
C ALA A 149 8.51 -10.62 -10.69
N ARG A 150 7.80 -11.15 -9.68
CA ARG A 150 8.32 -11.30 -8.32
C ARG A 150 9.49 -12.27 -8.26
N GLU A 151 9.37 -13.42 -8.92
CA GLU A 151 10.44 -14.41 -8.97
C GLU A 151 11.70 -13.84 -9.61
N ILE A 152 11.55 -13.09 -10.73
CA ILE A 152 12.66 -12.38 -11.38
C ILE A 152 13.29 -11.36 -10.42
N TYR A 153 12.49 -10.58 -9.70
CA TYR A 153 12.98 -9.58 -8.74
C TYR A 153 13.74 -10.22 -7.58
N GLU A 154 13.18 -11.23 -6.93
CA GLU A 154 13.82 -11.92 -5.80
C GLU A 154 15.11 -12.63 -6.22
N GLN A 155 15.13 -13.23 -7.41
CA GLN A 155 16.35 -13.81 -7.97
C GLN A 155 17.42 -12.74 -8.20
N ALA A 156 17.06 -11.62 -8.84
CA ALA A 156 17.99 -10.51 -9.07
C ALA A 156 18.54 -9.94 -7.75
N LYS A 157 17.67 -9.76 -6.76
CA LYS A 157 18.03 -9.33 -5.41
C LYS A 157 19.05 -10.26 -4.78
N ALA A 158 18.80 -11.57 -4.80
CA ALA A 158 19.68 -12.59 -4.25
C ALA A 158 21.05 -12.64 -4.97
N GLU A 159 21.06 -12.44 -6.28
CA GLU A 159 22.26 -12.38 -7.12
C GLU A 159 23.04 -11.05 -6.98
N GLY A 160 22.58 -10.13 -6.13
CA GLY A 160 23.24 -8.83 -5.90
C GLY A 160 23.03 -7.82 -7.03
N LYS A 161 22.10 -8.09 -7.95
CA LYS A 161 21.73 -7.21 -9.07
C LYS A 161 20.77 -6.13 -8.60
N LYS A 162 20.90 -4.92 -9.12
CA LYS A 162 19.89 -3.87 -8.91
C LYS A 162 18.62 -4.26 -9.64
N ALA A 163 17.49 -4.15 -8.97
CA ALA A 163 16.21 -4.45 -9.56
C ALA A 163 15.15 -3.49 -9.03
N ALA A 164 14.19 -3.15 -9.88
CA ALA A 164 12.98 -2.41 -9.51
C ALA A 164 11.76 -3.27 -9.86
N LEU A 165 10.79 -3.34 -8.94
CA LEU A 165 9.52 -4.04 -9.11
C LEU A 165 8.37 -3.08 -8.80
N LEU A 166 7.52 -2.86 -9.80
CA LEU A 166 6.32 -2.06 -9.68
C LEU A 166 5.08 -2.95 -9.69
N GLU A 167 4.32 -2.91 -8.60
CA GLU A 167 3.08 -3.67 -8.45
C GLU A 167 1.89 -2.77 -8.09
N GLN A 168 0.71 -3.17 -8.55
CA GLN A 168 -0.56 -2.65 -8.05
C GLN A 168 -1.00 -3.48 -6.83
N GLN A 169 -1.18 -2.82 -5.69
CA GLN A 169 -1.78 -3.45 -4.50
C GLN A 169 -3.28 -3.21 -4.45
N ARG A 170 -3.72 -2.00 -4.85
CA ARG A 170 -5.13 -1.61 -5.05
C ARG A 170 -5.22 -0.71 -6.27
N SER A 171 -6.44 -0.44 -6.74
CA SER A 171 -6.65 0.35 -7.96
C SER A 171 -5.94 1.70 -7.97
N ASN A 172 -5.84 2.36 -6.82
CA ASN A 172 -5.10 3.61 -6.61
C ASN A 172 -3.84 3.49 -5.74
N ILE A 173 -3.41 2.29 -5.33
CA ILE A 173 -2.21 2.11 -4.47
C ILE A 173 -1.22 1.20 -5.17
N PHE A 174 0.00 1.72 -5.34
CA PHE A 174 1.11 1.04 -5.98
C PHE A 174 2.29 0.94 -5.04
N THR A 175 3.09 -0.11 -5.23
CA THR A 175 4.36 -0.28 -4.54
C THR A 175 5.49 -0.31 -5.54
N ASN A 176 6.52 0.47 -5.29
CA ASN A 176 7.80 0.40 -5.98
C ASN A 176 8.85 -0.16 -5.02
N GLN A 177 9.37 -1.34 -5.32
CA GLN A 177 10.43 -1.99 -4.56
C GLN A 177 11.73 -1.88 -5.34
N VAL A 178 12.80 -1.43 -4.68
CA VAL A 178 14.12 -1.27 -5.28
C VAL A 178 15.14 -2.03 -4.45
N ALA A 179 15.74 -3.06 -5.03
CA ALA A 179 16.74 -3.91 -4.38
C ALA A 179 18.17 -3.42 -4.62
N ASN A 180 19.04 -3.74 -3.65
CA ASN A 180 20.49 -3.56 -3.74
C ASN A 180 20.91 -2.10 -4.01
N ILE A 181 20.34 -1.16 -3.25
CA ILE A 181 20.78 0.24 -3.24
C ILE A 181 22.06 0.31 -2.40
N GLY A 182 23.18 0.71 -3.01
CA GLY A 182 24.47 0.78 -2.35
C GLY A 182 24.55 1.88 -1.28
N PRO A 183 25.55 1.84 -0.38
CA PRO A 183 25.78 2.88 0.62
C PRO A 183 25.98 4.27 -0.02
N GLY A 184 25.21 5.27 0.42
CA GLY A 184 25.24 6.63 -0.15
C GLY A 184 24.68 6.74 -1.58
N GLU A 185 24.26 5.63 -2.19
CA GLU A 185 23.81 5.60 -3.58
C GLU A 185 22.45 6.27 -3.77
N THR A 186 22.26 6.91 -4.93
CA THR A 186 20.95 7.36 -5.41
C THR A 186 20.51 6.52 -6.61
N ILE A 187 19.31 5.93 -6.53
CA ILE A 187 18.64 5.26 -7.64
C ILE A 187 17.49 6.12 -8.11
N VAL A 188 17.35 6.25 -9.43
CA VAL A 188 16.23 6.96 -10.05
C VAL A 188 15.28 5.93 -10.66
N VAL A 189 14.02 5.99 -10.27
CA VAL A 189 12.94 5.21 -10.89
C VAL A 189 11.97 6.16 -11.57
N GLN A 190 11.66 5.90 -12.82
CA GLN A 190 10.68 6.63 -13.60
C GLN A 190 9.50 5.73 -13.92
N ILE A 191 8.31 6.20 -13.58
CA ILE A 191 7.05 5.55 -13.86
C ILE A 191 6.30 6.43 -14.85
N GLU A 192 5.69 5.84 -15.86
CA GLU A 192 4.75 6.58 -16.71
C GLU A 192 3.39 5.89 -16.76
N TYR A 193 2.36 6.71 -16.88
CA TYR A 193 0.98 6.25 -16.97
C TYR A 193 0.12 7.23 -17.76
N GLN A 194 -1.05 6.78 -18.18
CA GLN A 194 -2.07 7.63 -18.80
C GLN A 194 -3.30 7.70 -17.92
N GLN A 195 -3.96 8.87 -17.90
CA GLN A 195 -5.22 9.07 -17.22
C GLN A 195 -6.16 9.91 -18.08
N ALA A 196 -7.47 9.74 -17.90
CA ALA A 196 -8.47 10.59 -18.51
C ALA A 196 -8.63 11.89 -17.70
N VAL A 197 -8.83 13.01 -18.40
CA VAL A 197 -9.23 14.28 -17.78
C VAL A 197 -10.70 14.19 -17.38
N HIS A 198 -11.02 14.63 -16.17
CA HIS A 198 -12.39 14.67 -15.69
C HIS A 198 -13.06 15.98 -16.14
N GLN A 199 -14.37 15.95 -16.41
CA GLN A 199 -15.14 17.13 -16.83
C GLN A 199 -16.48 17.15 -16.10
N SER A 200 -16.82 18.29 -15.52
CA SER A 200 -18.12 18.53 -14.88
C SER A 200 -18.50 20.00 -14.92
N GLY A 201 -19.75 20.32 -15.26
CA GLY A 201 -20.24 21.71 -15.25
C GLY A 201 -19.50 22.65 -16.21
N GLY A 202 -18.90 22.10 -17.28
CA GLY A 202 -18.05 22.85 -18.22
C GLY A 202 -16.64 23.19 -17.68
N GLU A 203 -16.28 22.70 -16.49
CA GLU A 203 -14.94 22.73 -15.92
C GLU A 203 -14.25 21.38 -16.14
N PHE A 204 -12.98 21.42 -16.48
CA PHE A 204 -12.11 20.27 -16.61
C PHE A 204 -11.20 20.21 -15.39
N SER A 205 -10.91 19.01 -14.90
CA SER A 205 -10.01 18.81 -13.76
C SER A 205 -8.99 17.68 -14.01
N LEU A 206 -7.78 17.92 -13.54
CA LEU A 206 -6.67 16.97 -13.52
C LEU A 206 -6.13 16.90 -12.09
N ARG A 207 -6.10 15.69 -11.52
CA ARG A 207 -5.61 15.45 -10.17
C ARG A 207 -4.36 14.58 -10.17
N PHE A 208 -3.49 14.87 -9.20
CA PHE A 208 -2.33 14.06 -8.86
C PHE A 208 -2.29 13.82 -7.35
N PRO A 209 -2.62 12.59 -6.93
CA PRO A 209 -2.45 12.17 -5.55
C PRO A 209 -0.98 12.22 -5.12
N MET A 210 -0.68 12.87 -4.00
CA MET A 210 0.69 12.95 -3.49
C MET A 210 0.94 12.07 -2.26
N VAL A 211 -0.10 11.78 -1.48
CA VAL A 211 0.02 11.03 -0.22
C VAL A 211 -1.02 9.91 -0.15
N VAL A 212 -0.63 8.75 0.35
CA VAL A 212 -1.59 7.69 0.71
C VAL A 212 -2.13 8.02 2.10
N ALA A 213 -3.39 8.43 2.19
CA ALA A 213 -4.04 8.62 3.48
C ALA A 213 -4.10 7.29 4.26
N PRO A 214 -3.81 7.28 5.58
CA PRO A 214 -4.02 6.11 6.44
C PRO A 214 -5.46 5.61 6.31
N ARG A 215 -5.66 4.30 6.17
CA ARG A 215 -6.98 3.70 6.00
C ARG A 215 -7.41 2.97 7.27
N TYR A 216 -8.69 3.09 7.61
CA TYR A 216 -9.36 2.20 8.54
C TYR A 216 -9.45 0.80 7.94
N ASN A 217 -8.78 -0.14 8.59
CA ASN A 217 -8.76 -1.55 8.22
C ASN A 217 -9.51 -2.34 9.31
N PRO A 218 -10.76 -2.76 9.08
CA PRO A 218 -11.55 -3.49 10.08
C PRO A 218 -10.76 -4.68 10.65
N ALA A 219 -10.94 -4.98 11.93
CA ALA A 219 -10.25 -6.11 12.55
C ALA A 219 -10.67 -7.44 11.86
N PRO A 220 -9.76 -8.42 11.71
CA PRO A 220 -10.11 -9.73 11.19
C PRO A 220 -11.29 -10.33 11.96
N ILE A 221 -12.29 -10.84 11.24
CA ILE A 221 -13.41 -11.53 11.88
C ILE A 221 -12.87 -12.87 12.35
N VAL A 222 -12.77 -13.03 13.67
CA VAL A 222 -12.44 -14.31 14.30
C VAL A 222 -13.73 -15.12 14.43
N GLN A 223 -14.01 -15.98 13.46
CA GLN A 223 -15.05 -16.98 13.62
C GLN A 223 -14.50 -18.13 14.46
N THR A 224 -14.88 -18.19 15.74
CA THR A 224 -14.65 -19.34 16.59
C THR A 224 -15.76 -20.37 16.41
N VAL A 225 -15.43 -21.52 15.84
CA VAL A 225 -16.30 -22.70 15.88
C VAL A 225 -15.94 -23.51 17.11
N GLU A 226 -16.81 -23.54 18.12
CA GLU A 226 -16.62 -24.41 19.29
C GLU A 226 -17.08 -25.83 18.95
N PHE A 227 -16.17 -26.80 19.03
CA PHE A 227 -16.55 -28.21 19.08
C PHE A 227 -16.82 -28.60 20.54
N ASN A 228 -17.77 -29.51 20.79
CA ASN A 228 -18.16 -30.03 22.13
C ASN A 228 -17.01 -30.61 22.98
N ASN A 229 -15.78 -30.62 22.47
CA ASN A 229 -14.58 -31.12 23.15
C ASN A 229 -13.60 -29.98 23.54
N GLY A 230 -14.03 -28.71 23.50
CA GLY A 230 -13.23 -27.56 23.97
C GLY A 230 -12.06 -27.15 23.06
N ALA A 231 -11.95 -27.73 21.86
CA ALA A 231 -11.05 -27.26 20.82
C ALA A 231 -11.87 -26.44 19.83
N GLY A 232 -11.69 -25.12 19.80
CA GLY A 232 -12.20 -24.26 18.74
C GLY A 232 -11.06 -23.80 17.86
N PHE A 233 -11.25 -23.82 16.54
CA PHE A 233 -10.33 -23.17 15.61
C PHE A 233 -10.93 -21.82 15.23
N ALA A 234 -10.15 -20.77 15.42
CA ALA A 234 -10.38 -19.47 14.82
C ALA A 234 -9.79 -19.51 13.41
N VAL A 235 -10.63 -19.35 12.38
CA VAL A 235 -10.13 -18.97 11.05
C VAL A 235 -10.27 -17.46 10.96
N PRO A 236 -9.21 -16.67 11.24
CA PRO A 236 -9.27 -15.25 11.02
C PRO A 236 -9.44 -15.03 9.51
N THR A 237 -10.60 -14.50 9.13
CA THR A 237 -10.79 -13.97 7.78
C THR A 237 -10.48 -12.48 7.88
N ASP A 238 -9.31 -12.06 7.37
CA ASP A 238 -8.97 -10.64 7.28
C ASP A 238 -9.77 -10.04 6.11
N PRO A 239 -10.66 -9.06 6.34
CA PRO A 239 -11.40 -8.40 5.26
C PRO A 239 -10.50 -7.52 4.38
N VAL A 240 -9.25 -7.27 4.78
CA VAL A 240 -8.31 -6.38 4.09
C VAL A 240 -7.22 -7.18 3.38
N GLU A 241 -7.37 -7.33 2.06
CA GLU A 241 -6.36 -8.01 1.24
C GLU A 241 -5.01 -7.24 1.28
N ASN A 242 -3.91 -7.98 1.53
CA ASN A 242 -2.53 -7.47 1.52
C ASN A 242 -2.22 -6.30 2.49
N ARG A 243 -2.84 -6.27 3.68
CA ARG A 243 -2.66 -5.22 4.72
C ARG A 243 -1.20 -4.76 4.90
N GLU A 244 -0.28 -5.68 5.12
CA GLU A 244 1.14 -5.37 5.37
C GLU A 244 1.85 -4.66 4.20
N LYS A 245 1.32 -4.75 2.97
CA LYS A 245 1.93 -4.14 1.78
C LYS A 245 1.42 -2.74 1.47
N ILE A 246 0.27 -2.36 2.02
CA ILE A 246 -0.36 -1.06 1.81
C ILE A 246 -0.15 -0.10 2.98
N GLU A 247 0.27 -0.62 4.14
CA GLU A 247 0.61 0.19 5.30
C GLU A 247 2.08 0.65 5.22
N ALA A 248 2.27 1.97 5.12
CA ALA A 248 3.55 2.64 5.26
C ALA A 248 3.60 3.39 6.60
N PRO A 249 4.78 3.50 7.23
CA PRO A 249 4.95 4.34 8.42
C PRO A 249 4.55 5.79 8.13
N VAL A 250 3.83 6.44 9.04
CA VAL A 250 3.39 7.82 8.92
C VAL A 250 4.08 8.64 10.00
N LEU A 251 4.63 9.79 9.62
CA LEU A 251 5.36 10.65 10.56
C LEU A 251 4.41 11.43 11.46
N ASP A 252 4.75 11.48 12.75
CA ASP A 252 4.15 12.44 13.67
C ASP A 252 4.68 13.86 13.32
N PRO A 253 3.82 14.78 12.86
CA PRO A 253 4.21 16.13 12.48
C PRO A 253 4.70 16.98 13.67
N ARG A 254 4.47 16.54 14.92
CA ARG A 254 4.95 17.22 16.13
C ARG A 254 6.43 16.96 16.40
N GLU A 255 6.92 15.80 15.95
CA GLU A 255 8.30 15.36 16.16
C GLU A 255 9.15 15.46 14.90
N ASN A 256 8.53 15.45 13.71
CA ASN A 256 9.22 15.35 12.43
C ASN A 256 8.82 16.46 11.46
N ALA A 257 9.80 16.99 10.73
CA ALA A 257 9.54 17.88 9.60
C ALA A 257 8.88 17.12 8.44
N LYS A 258 8.10 17.83 7.62
CA LYS A 258 7.52 17.26 6.39
C LYS A 258 8.63 16.84 5.42
N ILE A 259 8.45 15.68 4.79
CA ILE A 259 9.40 15.04 3.89
C ILE A 259 8.80 14.85 2.49
N ASN A 260 9.50 14.09 1.64
CA ASN A 260 9.06 13.71 0.29
C ASN A 260 8.73 14.94 -0.59
N PRO A 261 9.70 15.83 -0.85
CA PRO A 261 9.49 16.98 -1.73
C PRO A 261 9.05 16.56 -3.13
N VAL A 262 8.03 17.24 -3.64
CA VAL A 262 7.44 17.08 -4.96
C VAL A 262 7.62 18.36 -5.76
N ALA A 263 8.27 18.26 -6.91
CA ALA A 263 8.19 19.26 -7.97
C ALA A 263 7.21 18.79 -9.03
N LEU A 264 6.37 19.69 -9.57
CA LEU A 264 5.33 19.32 -10.52
C LEU A 264 5.22 20.38 -11.62
N THR A 265 5.14 19.91 -12.87
CA THR A 265 4.87 20.73 -14.04
C THR A 265 3.80 20.09 -14.93
N VAL A 266 2.84 20.90 -15.39
CA VAL A 266 1.78 20.53 -16.33
C VAL A 266 1.93 21.33 -17.62
N ASN A 267 2.11 20.63 -18.74
CA ASN A 267 1.97 21.17 -20.08
C ASN A 267 0.55 20.93 -20.56
N LEU A 268 -0.30 21.95 -20.44
CA LEU A 268 -1.71 21.87 -20.81
C LEU A 268 -1.89 22.23 -22.29
N LYS A 269 -2.36 21.28 -23.11
CA LYS A 269 -2.90 21.53 -24.46
C LYS A 269 -4.35 21.09 -24.52
N ALA A 270 -5.26 22.01 -24.25
CA ALA A 270 -6.67 21.68 -24.09
C ALA A 270 -7.39 21.32 -25.41
N GLY A 271 -6.85 21.77 -26.56
CA GLY A 271 -7.49 21.59 -27.88
C GLY A 271 -8.62 22.57 -28.17
N PHE A 272 -8.88 23.51 -27.25
CA PHE A 272 -9.80 24.63 -27.39
C PHE A 272 -9.24 25.87 -26.67
N PRO A 273 -9.70 27.09 -27.02
CA PRO A 273 -9.26 28.31 -26.34
C PRO A 273 -9.55 28.24 -24.84
N LEU A 274 -8.53 28.50 -24.02
CA LEU A 274 -8.61 28.43 -22.56
C LEU A 274 -9.18 29.72 -21.95
N GLY A 275 -10.05 29.55 -20.96
CA GLY A 275 -10.50 30.61 -20.04
C GLY A 275 -9.72 30.56 -18.74
N ASP A 276 -10.44 30.52 -17.60
CA ASP A 276 -9.85 30.39 -16.27
C ASP A 276 -9.05 29.09 -16.14
N VAL A 277 -7.85 29.18 -15.56
CA VAL A 277 -6.99 28.05 -15.15
C VAL A 277 -6.56 28.31 -13.71
N LYS A 278 -6.84 27.36 -12.80
CA LYS A 278 -6.64 27.51 -11.36
C LYS A 278 -6.08 26.23 -10.74
N SER A 279 -5.38 26.37 -9.63
CA SER A 279 -4.98 25.26 -8.76
C SER A 279 -5.75 25.37 -7.44
N SER A 280 -6.30 24.26 -6.95
CA SER A 280 -7.17 24.27 -5.77
C SER A 280 -6.40 24.29 -4.45
N PHE A 281 -5.22 23.65 -4.39
CA PHE A 281 -4.53 23.33 -3.13
C PHE A 281 -3.11 23.85 -3.04
N HIS A 282 -2.56 24.33 -4.15
CA HIS A 282 -1.16 24.74 -4.29
C HIS A 282 -1.07 26.05 -5.07
N ASP A 283 -0.16 26.93 -4.65
CA ASP A 283 0.22 28.09 -5.46
C ASP A 283 0.98 27.62 -6.71
N VAL A 284 0.66 28.25 -7.84
CA VAL A 284 1.21 27.86 -9.15
C VAL A 284 1.61 29.08 -9.97
N ASP A 285 2.73 28.95 -10.68
CA ASP A 285 3.13 29.85 -11.75
C ASP A 285 2.52 29.36 -13.07
N ILE A 286 1.75 30.22 -13.73
CA ILE A 286 1.07 29.90 -14.99
C ILE A 286 1.67 30.77 -16.11
N LYS A 287 2.32 30.11 -17.07
CA LYS A 287 2.82 30.73 -18.29
C LYS A 287 1.85 30.48 -19.44
N GLN A 288 1.54 31.54 -20.19
CA GLN A 288 0.75 31.45 -21.41
C GLN A 288 1.64 31.22 -22.63
N ASP A 289 1.52 30.05 -23.26
CA ASP A 289 2.30 29.69 -24.46
C ASP A 289 1.46 29.74 -25.76
N GLY A 290 0.16 30.03 -25.66
CA GLY A 290 -0.76 30.23 -26.78
C GLY A 290 -2.23 30.27 -26.33
N ASP A 291 -3.19 30.39 -27.23
CA ASP A 291 -4.62 30.49 -26.85
C ASP A 291 -5.19 29.19 -26.25
N GLN A 292 -4.62 28.04 -26.62
CA GLN A 292 -5.06 26.72 -26.17
C GLN A 292 -4.04 26.02 -25.25
N SER A 293 -2.96 26.73 -24.91
CA SER A 293 -1.81 26.13 -24.23
C SER A 293 -1.31 26.93 -23.04
N ARG A 294 -0.99 26.23 -21.95
CA ARG A 294 -0.38 26.79 -20.74
C ARG A 294 0.69 25.84 -20.22
N THR A 295 1.77 26.38 -19.67
CA THR A 295 2.68 25.65 -18.79
C THR A 295 2.41 26.10 -17.35
N ILE A 296 2.12 25.14 -16.47
CA ILE A 296 1.83 25.37 -15.06
C ILE A 296 2.88 24.67 -14.22
N SER A 297 3.47 25.36 -13.26
CA SER A 297 4.45 24.79 -12.31
C SER A 297 4.06 25.18 -10.90
N ILE A 298 4.27 24.29 -9.93
CA ILE A 298 4.12 24.66 -8.51
C ILE A 298 5.15 25.75 -8.18
N THR A 299 4.74 26.79 -7.46
CA THR A 299 5.63 27.89 -7.09
C THR A 299 6.72 27.42 -6.13
N GLY A 300 7.95 27.87 -6.34
CA GLY A 300 9.13 27.42 -5.59
C GLY A 300 9.80 26.18 -6.20
N GLU A 301 10.76 25.57 -5.48
CA GLU A 301 11.46 24.36 -5.98
C GLU A 301 10.66 23.07 -5.79
N SER A 302 9.91 22.96 -4.69
CA SER A 302 9.09 21.78 -4.36
C SER A 302 8.15 22.06 -3.18
N VAL A 303 7.13 21.21 -3.03
CA VAL A 303 6.20 21.17 -1.88
C VAL A 303 6.24 19.80 -1.22
N PRO A 304 5.91 19.67 0.08
CA PRO A 304 5.80 18.36 0.71
C PRO A 304 4.62 17.55 0.14
N ALA A 305 4.79 16.23 0.05
CA ALA A 305 3.72 15.32 -0.34
C ALA A 305 2.74 15.06 0.82
N ASP A 306 1.89 16.02 1.16
CA ASP A 306 0.92 15.95 2.27
C ASP A 306 -0.53 16.23 1.85
N LYS A 307 -0.75 16.66 0.61
CA LYS A 307 -2.07 16.87 0.02
C LYS A 307 -1.99 16.74 -1.50
N ASP A 308 -3.14 16.52 -2.12
CA ASP A 308 -3.18 16.29 -3.56
C ASP A 308 -3.04 17.58 -4.37
N PHE A 309 -2.48 17.46 -5.57
CA PHE A 309 -2.52 18.54 -6.55
C PHE A 309 -3.77 18.41 -7.42
N GLU A 310 -4.51 19.51 -7.60
CA GLU A 310 -5.64 19.60 -8.51
C GLU A 310 -5.52 20.86 -9.35
N LEU A 311 -5.50 20.67 -10.68
CA LEU A 311 -5.59 21.74 -11.66
C LEU A 311 -6.99 21.73 -12.28
N THR A 312 -7.66 22.88 -12.29
CA THR A 312 -8.95 23.07 -12.95
C THR A 312 -8.85 24.10 -14.06
N TRP A 313 -9.60 23.89 -15.14
CA TRP A 313 -9.68 24.88 -16.22
C TRP A 313 -11.05 24.89 -16.92
N LYS A 314 -11.38 26.02 -17.52
CA LYS A 314 -12.58 26.19 -18.35
C LYS A 314 -12.20 26.55 -19.78
N ALA A 315 -13.09 26.23 -20.71
CA ALA A 315 -13.00 26.80 -22.05
C ALA A 315 -13.34 28.30 -21.99
N ALA A 316 -12.81 29.07 -22.95
CA ALA A 316 -13.26 30.44 -23.17
C ALA A 316 -14.78 30.47 -23.43
N PRO A 317 -15.49 31.55 -23.07
CA PRO A 317 -16.95 31.62 -23.22
C PRO A 317 -17.43 31.21 -24.62
N GLY A 318 -18.38 30.27 -24.67
CA GLY A 318 -18.95 29.75 -25.92
C GLY A 318 -18.03 28.83 -26.73
N LYS A 319 -16.88 28.41 -26.19
CA LYS A 319 -15.90 27.52 -26.84
C LYS A 319 -15.81 26.12 -26.21
N THR A 320 -16.68 25.81 -25.24
CA THR A 320 -16.73 24.47 -24.63
C THR A 320 -17.15 23.44 -25.69
N PRO A 321 -16.35 22.38 -25.90
CA PRO A 321 -16.72 21.33 -26.86
C PRO A 321 -17.93 20.56 -26.34
N SER A 322 -18.96 20.39 -27.18
CA SER A 322 -20.15 19.60 -26.86
C SER A 322 -19.97 18.12 -27.18
N ALA A 323 -19.06 17.78 -28.10
CA ALA A 323 -18.69 16.40 -28.40
C ALA A 323 -17.26 16.34 -28.94
N GLY A 324 -16.62 15.20 -28.76
CA GLY A 324 -15.33 14.89 -29.36
C GLY A 324 -15.22 13.39 -29.61
N LEU A 325 -14.61 13.03 -30.73
CA LEU A 325 -14.28 11.65 -31.06
C LEU A 325 -12.82 11.57 -31.46
N PHE A 326 -12.09 10.67 -30.81
CA PHE A 326 -10.68 10.44 -31.05
C PHE A 326 -10.44 8.97 -31.32
N ARG A 327 -9.41 8.68 -32.11
CA ARG A 327 -8.98 7.33 -32.43
C ARG A 327 -7.48 7.13 -32.27
N GLU A 328 -7.10 5.91 -31.93
CA GLU A 328 -5.71 5.43 -31.99
C GLU A 328 -5.70 4.06 -32.65
N VAL A 329 -4.79 3.82 -33.58
CA VAL A 329 -4.64 2.52 -34.25
C VAL A 329 -3.39 1.82 -33.72
N ILE A 330 -3.55 0.65 -33.11
CA ILE A 330 -2.46 -0.16 -32.57
C ILE A 330 -2.64 -1.61 -33.03
N ASN A 331 -1.59 -2.20 -33.60
CA ASN A 331 -1.56 -3.60 -34.03
C ASN A 331 -2.77 -4.02 -34.91
N GLY A 332 -3.19 -3.15 -35.84
CA GLY A 332 -4.30 -3.40 -36.77
C GLY A 332 -5.70 -3.25 -36.16
N LYS A 333 -5.81 -2.85 -34.88
CA LYS A 333 -7.07 -2.54 -34.19
C LYS A 333 -7.22 -1.04 -34.00
N THR A 334 -8.46 -0.57 -33.99
CA THR A 334 -8.79 0.84 -33.72
C THR A 334 -9.39 0.97 -32.33
N TYR A 335 -8.89 1.92 -31.55
CA TYR A 335 -9.39 2.28 -30.24
C TYR A 335 -10.01 3.66 -30.31
N LEU A 336 -11.23 3.81 -29.78
CA LEU A 336 -11.97 5.07 -29.78
C LEU A 336 -12.07 5.63 -28.37
N LEU A 337 -12.02 6.96 -28.28
CA LEU A 337 -12.44 7.74 -27.11
C LEU A 337 -13.47 8.75 -27.59
N ALA A 338 -14.68 8.65 -27.06
CA ALA A 338 -15.73 9.61 -27.33
C ALA A 338 -16.11 10.33 -26.05
N PHE A 339 -16.31 11.64 -26.15
CA PHE A 339 -17.06 12.37 -25.14
C PHE A 339 -18.23 13.11 -25.78
N VAL A 340 -19.40 13.07 -25.14
CA VAL A 340 -20.60 13.76 -25.62
C VAL A 340 -21.31 14.41 -24.44
N THR A 341 -21.37 15.72 -24.44
CA THR A 341 -22.16 16.49 -23.47
C THR A 341 -23.57 16.64 -24.01
N PRO A 342 -24.59 16.09 -23.33
CA PRO A 342 -25.97 16.28 -23.75
C PRO A 342 -26.35 17.77 -23.68
N PRO A 343 -27.25 18.24 -24.57
CA PRO A 343 -27.66 19.63 -24.60
C PRO A 343 -28.28 20.05 -23.26
N ALA A 344 -27.88 21.21 -22.76
CA ALA A 344 -28.24 21.69 -21.44
C ALA A 344 -29.68 22.23 -21.32
N THR A 345 -30.58 21.95 -22.26
CA THR A 345 -31.97 22.43 -22.21
C THR A 345 -32.75 21.57 -21.22
N PRO A 346 -33.00 22.04 -19.98
CA PRO A 346 -33.92 21.35 -19.10
C PRO A 346 -35.30 21.58 -19.70
N ASP A 347 -36.10 20.53 -19.85
CA ASP A 347 -37.51 20.70 -20.15
C ASP A 347 -38.18 21.30 -18.90
N THR A 348 -38.15 22.63 -18.76
CA THR A 348 -38.70 23.37 -17.61
C THR A 348 -40.22 23.20 -17.47
N SER A 349 -40.87 22.56 -18.45
CA SER A 349 -42.28 22.19 -18.43
C SER A 349 -42.58 20.89 -17.67
N SER A 350 -41.56 20.09 -17.33
CA SER A 350 -41.77 18.84 -16.59
C SER A 350 -41.81 19.10 -15.07
N PRO A 351 -42.81 18.59 -14.34
CA PRO A 351 -42.83 18.70 -12.88
C PRO A 351 -41.59 18.01 -12.29
N THR A 352 -40.92 18.70 -11.36
CA THR A 352 -39.78 18.14 -10.63
C THR A 352 -40.20 16.83 -9.96
N ALA A 353 -39.49 15.73 -10.24
CA ALA A 353 -39.77 14.44 -9.61
C ALA A 353 -39.71 14.57 -8.09
N LYS A 354 -40.63 13.90 -7.38
CA LYS A 354 -40.55 13.81 -5.91
C LYS A 354 -39.25 13.11 -5.54
N ARG A 355 -38.56 13.54 -4.49
CA ARG A 355 -37.29 12.94 -4.10
C ARG A 355 -37.38 12.25 -2.75
N GLU A 356 -36.68 11.14 -2.64
CA GLU A 356 -36.40 10.48 -1.37
C GLU A 356 -34.89 10.48 -1.16
N VAL A 357 -34.39 11.32 -0.25
CA VAL A 357 -32.95 11.54 -0.06
C VAL A 357 -32.48 10.98 1.27
N VAL A 358 -31.58 10.00 1.25
CA VAL A 358 -30.95 9.43 2.43
C VAL A 358 -29.53 9.97 2.51
N PHE A 359 -29.27 10.84 3.48
CA PHE A 359 -27.91 11.32 3.73
C PHE A 359 -27.20 10.37 4.67
N VAL A 360 -26.02 9.90 4.28
CA VAL A 360 -25.17 9.04 5.10
C VAL A 360 -23.88 9.79 5.40
N LEU A 361 -23.66 10.13 6.67
CA LEU A 361 -22.55 10.95 7.13
C LEU A 361 -21.59 10.15 7.99
N ASP A 362 -20.33 10.15 7.57
CA ASP A 362 -19.21 9.64 8.33
C ASP A 362 -18.82 10.63 9.45
N ASN A 363 -18.80 10.15 10.69
CA ASN A 363 -18.28 10.88 11.84
C ASN A 363 -17.11 10.14 12.51
N SER A 364 -16.40 9.30 11.76
CA SER A 364 -15.21 8.60 12.22
C SER A 364 -14.07 9.55 12.56
N ARG A 365 -13.05 9.02 13.21
CA ARG A 365 -11.96 9.83 13.74
C ARG A 365 -11.06 10.46 12.66
N SER A 366 -10.95 9.87 11.48
CA SER A 366 -10.24 10.47 10.34
C SER A 366 -10.93 11.73 9.82
N MET A 367 -12.23 11.88 10.08
CA MET A 367 -13.00 13.10 9.80
C MET A 367 -12.73 14.22 10.81
N SER A 368 -11.85 14.05 11.80
CA SER A 368 -11.56 15.10 12.77
C SER A 368 -10.97 16.38 12.13
N GLY A 369 -11.01 17.48 12.87
CA GLY A 369 -10.48 18.77 12.39
C GLY A 369 -11.39 19.42 11.33
N PRO A 370 -10.82 19.98 10.25
CA PRO A 370 -11.59 20.66 9.20
C PRO A 370 -12.60 19.75 8.48
N SER A 371 -12.32 18.45 8.35
CA SER A 371 -13.15 17.52 7.59
C SER A 371 -14.58 17.41 8.13
N ILE A 372 -14.77 17.21 9.45
CA ILE A 372 -16.11 17.13 10.05
C ILE A 372 -16.85 18.46 9.97
N ALA A 373 -16.14 19.59 10.06
CA ALA A 373 -16.74 20.91 9.87
C ALA A 373 -17.29 21.06 8.45
N GLN A 374 -16.48 20.74 7.44
CA GLN A 374 -16.88 20.75 6.02
C GLN A 374 -18.07 19.81 5.77
N ALA A 375 -18.04 18.60 6.32
CA ALA A 375 -19.10 17.61 6.15
C ALA A 375 -20.43 18.08 6.77
N LYS A 376 -20.38 18.65 7.98
CA LYS A 376 -21.54 19.23 8.65
C LYS A 376 -22.13 20.41 7.90
N GLU A 377 -21.30 21.34 7.43
CA GLU A 377 -21.73 22.49 6.65
C GLU A 377 -22.36 22.06 5.33
N SER A 378 -21.72 21.10 4.65
CA SER A 378 -22.22 20.51 3.40
C SER A 378 -23.59 19.87 3.58
N LEU A 379 -23.75 19.04 4.62
CA LEU A 379 -25.01 18.36 4.91
C LEU A 379 -26.10 19.32 5.43
N ALA A 380 -25.74 20.31 6.24
CA ALA A 380 -26.71 21.32 6.68
C ALA A 380 -27.24 22.14 5.49
N LEU A 381 -26.35 22.56 4.59
CA LEU A 381 -26.72 23.23 3.35
C LEU A 381 -27.60 22.32 2.48
N ALA A 382 -27.28 21.03 2.42
CA ALA A 382 -28.05 20.03 1.69
C ALA A 382 -29.50 19.93 2.15
N ILE A 383 -29.68 19.72 3.44
CA ILE A 383 -31.00 19.58 4.06
C ILE A 383 -31.81 20.86 3.85
N SER A 384 -31.17 22.04 3.93
CA SER A 384 -31.84 23.34 3.74
C SER A 384 -32.43 23.55 2.33
N LYS A 385 -31.88 22.85 1.31
CA LYS A 385 -32.31 22.96 -0.10
C LYS A 385 -33.37 21.92 -0.50
N LEU A 386 -33.83 21.08 0.42
CA LEU A 386 -34.94 20.16 0.16
C LEU A 386 -36.25 20.92 0.00
N ASN A 387 -37.10 20.49 -0.94
CA ASN A 387 -38.46 21.00 -1.10
C ASN A 387 -39.38 20.37 -0.05
N PRO A 388 -40.45 21.04 0.40
CA PRO A 388 -41.39 20.48 1.38
C PRO A 388 -42.05 19.16 0.96
N ASP A 389 -42.16 18.92 -0.36
CA ASP A 389 -42.72 17.69 -0.93
C ASP A 389 -41.72 16.53 -1.01
N ASP A 390 -40.44 16.78 -0.72
CA ASP A 390 -39.43 15.73 -0.65
C ASP A 390 -39.56 14.94 0.66
N ARG A 391 -39.02 13.72 0.65
CA ARG A 391 -38.76 12.95 1.87
C ARG A 391 -37.28 12.78 2.07
N PHE A 392 -36.84 12.72 3.31
CA PHE A 392 -35.43 12.54 3.60
C PHE A 392 -35.18 11.80 4.92
N ASN A 393 -33.95 11.32 5.06
CA ASN A 393 -33.43 10.76 6.29
C ASN A 393 -31.95 11.10 6.46
N VAL A 394 -31.43 10.99 7.68
CA VAL A 394 -30.01 11.15 8.02
C VAL A 394 -29.56 9.90 8.78
N ILE A 395 -28.52 9.26 8.26
CA ILE A 395 -27.82 8.16 8.91
C ILE A 395 -26.41 8.67 9.24
N ARG A 396 -25.97 8.52 10.49
CA ARG A 396 -24.57 8.75 10.86
C ARG A 396 -23.87 7.43 11.14
N PHE A 397 -22.57 7.35 10.89
CA PHE A 397 -21.77 6.17 11.21
C PHE A 397 -20.33 6.48 11.62
N ASP A 398 -19.84 5.63 12.51
CA ASP A 398 -18.47 5.48 12.99
C ASP A 398 -18.20 3.98 13.17
N ASP A 399 -17.78 3.48 14.34
CA ASP A 399 -17.84 2.06 14.72
C ASP A 399 -19.27 1.59 15.07
N THR A 400 -20.20 2.53 15.16
CA THR A 400 -21.64 2.32 15.35
C THR A 400 -22.43 3.06 14.27
N MET A 401 -23.75 2.87 14.24
CA MET A 401 -24.63 3.54 13.29
C MET A 401 -25.89 4.06 13.98
N THR A 402 -26.44 5.17 13.50
CA THR A 402 -27.77 5.64 13.89
C THR A 402 -28.54 6.14 12.67
N ASP A 403 -29.68 5.51 12.41
CA ASP A 403 -30.75 6.08 11.59
C ASP A 403 -31.53 7.09 12.46
N TYR A 404 -31.42 8.37 12.13
CA TYR A 404 -31.92 9.45 12.98
C TYR A 404 -33.46 9.49 13.07
N PHE A 405 -34.16 9.24 11.95
CA PHE A 405 -35.61 9.27 11.92
C PHE A 405 -36.24 7.86 11.96
N ASN A 406 -35.44 6.80 11.89
CA ASN A 406 -35.87 5.42 11.66
C ASN A 406 -36.67 5.29 10.36
N GLY A 407 -36.14 5.91 9.29
CA GLY A 407 -36.70 5.94 7.95
C GLY A 407 -37.06 7.33 7.43
N LEU A 408 -37.55 7.37 6.19
CA LEU A 408 -37.83 8.61 5.45
C LEU A 408 -39.00 9.41 6.04
N VAL A 409 -38.76 10.67 6.40
CA VAL A 409 -39.77 11.65 6.84
C VAL A 409 -39.98 12.76 5.81
N ALA A 410 -41.12 13.46 5.86
CA ALA A 410 -41.33 14.64 5.03
C ALA A 410 -40.32 15.75 5.35
N ALA A 411 -39.83 16.45 4.33
CA ALA A 411 -38.90 17.59 4.45
C ALA A 411 -39.59 18.89 4.91
N SER A 412 -40.44 18.79 5.93
CA SER A 412 -41.06 19.94 6.57
C SER A 412 -40.01 20.87 7.19
N PRO A 413 -40.29 22.19 7.34
CA PRO A 413 -39.39 23.10 8.04
C PRO A 413 -38.89 22.56 9.38
N ASP A 414 -39.78 22.02 10.21
CA ASP A 414 -39.45 21.46 11.52
C ASP A 414 -38.52 20.24 11.44
N ASN A 415 -38.76 19.30 10.52
CA ASN A 415 -37.91 18.13 10.38
C ASN A 415 -36.53 18.50 9.84
N ARG A 416 -36.47 19.45 8.89
CA ARG A 416 -35.19 19.97 8.37
C ARG A 416 -34.39 20.63 9.48
N GLU A 417 -35.01 21.46 10.31
CA GLU A 417 -34.34 22.14 11.43
C GLU A 417 -33.83 21.13 12.48
N LYS A 418 -34.63 20.13 12.85
CA LYS A 418 -34.20 19.03 13.74
C LYS A 418 -32.99 18.29 13.20
N ALA A 419 -33.01 17.92 11.91
CA ALA A 419 -31.90 17.24 11.27
C ALA A 419 -30.64 18.11 11.20
N ILE A 420 -30.77 19.40 10.85
CA ILE A 420 -29.64 20.34 10.83
C ILE A 420 -29.03 20.49 12.23
N ALA A 421 -29.86 20.60 13.27
CA ALA A 421 -29.40 20.67 14.65
C ALA A 421 -28.66 19.39 15.07
N TYR A 422 -29.20 18.22 14.72
CA TYR A 422 -28.56 16.93 14.94
C TYR A 422 -27.18 16.86 14.28
N VAL A 423 -27.09 17.17 12.99
CA VAL A 423 -25.85 17.15 12.21
C VAL A 423 -24.81 18.09 12.81
N ARG A 424 -25.20 19.32 13.17
CA ARG A 424 -24.28 20.30 13.78
C ARG A 424 -23.71 19.82 15.12
N GLY A 425 -24.45 18.98 15.87
CA GLY A 425 -24.04 18.41 17.14
C GLY A 425 -23.08 17.22 17.07
N LEU A 426 -22.87 16.62 15.89
CA LEU A 426 -22.03 15.42 15.75
C LEU A 426 -20.55 15.71 16.09
N THR A 427 -19.78 14.71 16.50
CA THR A 427 -18.34 14.86 16.74
C THR A 427 -17.59 13.73 16.06
N ALA A 428 -16.38 14.01 15.58
CA ALA A 428 -15.54 13.00 14.95
C ALA A 428 -14.92 12.08 16.02
N ASP A 429 -15.32 10.81 16.05
CA ASP A 429 -14.82 9.79 16.97
C ASP A 429 -15.06 8.38 16.42
N GLY A 430 -14.53 7.34 17.07
CA GLY A 430 -14.80 5.95 16.71
C GLY A 430 -14.08 5.44 15.47
N GLY A 431 -14.50 4.27 15.00
CA GLY A 431 -13.99 3.60 13.78
C GLY A 431 -14.74 4.02 12.51
N THR A 432 -14.58 3.27 11.41
CA THR A 432 -15.23 3.54 10.12
C THR A 432 -15.94 2.28 9.59
N GLU A 433 -16.99 1.83 10.29
CA GLU A 433 -17.82 0.68 9.91
C GLU A 433 -18.92 1.10 8.93
N MET A 434 -18.54 1.24 7.65
CA MET A 434 -19.40 1.78 6.60
C MET A 434 -20.53 0.84 6.16
N LEU A 435 -20.31 -0.48 6.21
CA LEU A 435 -21.21 -1.45 5.61
C LEU A 435 -22.62 -1.44 6.22
N PRO A 436 -22.81 -1.44 7.56
CA PRO A 436 -24.14 -1.39 8.16
C PRO A 436 -24.93 -0.14 7.75
N ALA A 437 -24.27 1.02 7.67
CA ALA A 437 -24.90 2.27 7.25
C ALA A 437 -25.32 2.23 5.78
N LEU A 438 -24.47 1.66 4.91
CA LEU A 438 -24.80 1.46 3.50
C LEU A 438 -25.97 0.48 3.30
N GLN A 439 -25.97 -0.64 4.04
CA GLN A 439 -27.07 -1.61 4.03
C GLN A 439 -28.38 -0.96 4.45
N ASP A 440 -28.35 -0.17 5.51
CA ASP A 440 -29.54 0.50 6.00
C ASP A 440 -30.08 1.52 4.99
N ALA A 441 -29.19 2.34 4.41
CA ALA A 441 -29.55 3.32 3.39
C ALA A 441 -30.18 2.69 2.14
N LEU A 442 -29.71 1.50 1.72
CA LEU A 442 -30.19 0.83 0.51
C LEU A 442 -31.43 -0.05 0.75
N ARG A 443 -31.47 -0.78 1.87
CA ARG A 443 -32.46 -1.84 2.12
C ARG A 443 -33.59 -1.42 3.06
N ASN A 444 -33.31 -0.57 4.06
CA ASN A 444 -34.18 -0.41 5.22
C ASN A 444 -34.99 0.90 5.23
N GLN A 445 -35.05 1.61 4.10
CA GLN A 445 -35.74 2.90 4.01
C GLN A 445 -37.21 2.79 3.53
N GLY A 446 -37.75 1.56 3.50
CA GLY A 446 -39.10 1.25 3.01
C GLY A 446 -39.23 1.27 1.48
N PRO A 447 -40.42 1.00 0.90
CA PRO A 447 -40.62 1.01 -0.55
C PRO A 447 -40.48 2.43 -1.12
N VAL A 448 -39.97 2.53 -2.35
CA VAL A 448 -39.87 3.81 -3.07
C VAL A 448 -41.28 4.30 -3.38
N ALA A 449 -41.59 5.55 -3.02
CA ALA A 449 -42.87 6.15 -3.36
C ALA A 449 -43.06 6.24 -4.89
N ASN A 450 -44.28 6.03 -5.38
CA ASN A 450 -44.55 6.03 -6.82
C ASN A 450 -44.15 7.38 -7.48
N GLY A 451 -43.34 7.31 -8.54
CA GLY A 451 -42.80 8.47 -9.23
C GLY A 451 -41.72 9.24 -8.47
N ALA A 452 -41.24 8.71 -7.33
CA ALA A 452 -40.17 9.31 -6.57
C ALA A 452 -38.79 8.78 -6.99
N LEU A 453 -37.79 9.66 -6.95
CA LEU A 453 -36.40 9.33 -7.19
C LEU A 453 -35.70 9.08 -5.85
N ARG A 454 -35.31 7.84 -5.56
CA ARG A 454 -34.51 7.55 -4.37
C ARG A 454 -33.03 7.84 -4.61
N GLN A 455 -32.43 8.60 -3.70
CA GLN A 455 -31.06 9.05 -3.76
C GLN A 455 -30.38 8.80 -2.41
N VAL A 456 -29.21 8.18 -2.43
CA VAL A 456 -28.34 8.03 -1.27
C VAL A 456 -27.13 8.92 -1.47
N VAL A 457 -26.87 9.83 -0.54
CA VAL A 457 -25.72 10.74 -0.60
C VAL A 457 -24.78 10.39 0.55
N PHE A 458 -23.64 9.81 0.21
CA PHE A 458 -22.59 9.40 1.16
C PHE A 458 -21.55 10.50 1.33
N LEU A 459 -21.30 10.98 2.55
CA LEU A 459 -20.29 11.98 2.86
C LEU A 459 -19.22 11.34 3.77
N THR A 460 -18.00 11.20 3.27
CA THR A 460 -16.88 10.52 3.95
C THR A 460 -15.55 10.94 3.34
N ASP A 461 -14.44 10.75 4.04
CA ASP A 461 -13.10 10.80 3.46
C ASP A 461 -12.72 9.48 2.74
N GLY A 462 -13.56 8.44 2.85
CA GLY A 462 -13.41 7.17 2.16
C GLY A 462 -12.24 6.33 2.65
N ALA A 463 -11.69 6.62 3.84
CA ALA A 463 -10.53 5.93 4.40
C ALA A 463 -10.84 4.49 4.87
N ILE A 464 -11.26 3.61 3.96
CA ILE A 464 -11.73 2.24 4.24
C ILE A 464 -10.92 1.16 3.49
N GLY A 465 -10.77 0.00 4.11
CA GLY A 465 -10.03 -1.16 3.58
C GLY A 465 -10.86 -2.27 2.92
N ASN A 466 -12.18 -2.32 3.12
CA ASN A 466 -13.09 -3.42 2.71
C ASN A 466 -13.97 -3.09 1.49
N GLU A 467 -13.40 -2.44 0.47
CA GLU A 467 -14.11 -1.88 -0.69
C GLU A 467 -14.95 -2.92 -1.48
N GLN A 468 -14.45 -4.15 -1.66
CA GLN A 468 -15.13 -5.21 -2.43
C GLN A 468 -16.50 -5.56 -1.84
N GLN A 469 -16.62 -5.57 -0.51
CA GLN A 469 -17.88 -5.89 0.17
C GLN A 469 -18.92 -4.81 -0.07
N LEU A 470 -18.52 -3.54 -0.07
CA LEU A 470 -19.38 -2.40 -0.32
C LEU A 470 -19.83 -2.34 -1.78
N PHE A 471 -18.94 -2.64 -2.73
CA PHE A 471 -19.32 -2.75 -4.14
C PHE A 471 -20.34 -3.87 -4.38
N GLY A 472 -20.16 -5.03 -3.74
CA GLY A 472 -21.14 -6.12 -3.77
C GLY A 472 -22.51 -5.69 -3.23
N GLU A 473 -22.52 -4.95 -2.11
CA GLU A 473 -23.75 -4.42 -1.51
C GLU A 473 -24.50 -3.47 -2.44
N ILE A 474 -23.80 -2.48 -3.04
CA ILE A 474 -24.38 -1.54 -4.02
C ILE A 474 -24.93 -2.30 -5.21
N SER A 475 -24.15 -3.21 -5.80
CA SER A 475 -24.57 -3.89 -7.03
C SER A 475 -25.82 -4.75 -6.82
N GLN A 476 -25.89 -5.46 -5.69
CA GLN A 476 -26.98 -6.40 -5.42
C GLN A 476 -28.24 -5.71 -4.87
N ASN A 477 -28.10 -4.61 -4.11
CA ASN A 477 -29.20 -4.10 -3.28
C ASN A 477 -29.57 -2.64 -3.53
N ARG A 478 -28.89 -1.95 -4.46
CA ARG A 478 -29.25 -0.57 -4.82
C ARG A 478 -30.70 -0.42 -5.30
N GLY A 479 -31.23 -1.44 -5.99
CA GLY A 479 -32.55 -1.35 -6.62
C GLY A 479 -32.63 -0.15 -7.57
N GLU A 480 -33.61 0.72 -7.36
CA GLU A 480 -33.80 1.97 -8.13
C GLU A 480 -33.06 3.18 -7.55
N ALA A 481 -32.42 3.03 -6.39
CA ALA A 481 -31.72 4.14 -5.74
C ALA A 481 -30.51 4.59 -6.56
N ARG A 482 -30.20 5.89 -6.53
CA ARG A 482 -28.94 6.42 -7.06
C ARG A 482 -27.98 6.73 -5.92
N VAL A 483 -26.74 6.23 -6.00
CA VAL A 483 -25.74 6.47 -4.95
C VAL A 483 -24.77 7.54 -5.41
N PHE A 484 -24.71 8.63 -4.65
CA PHE A 484 -23.79 9.75 -4.84
C PHE A 484 -22.77 9.73 -3.70
N THR A 485 -21.53 10.07 -4.02
CA THR A 485 -20.46 10.12 -3.03
C THR A 485 -19.87 11.53 -2.97
N VAL A 486 -19.61 12.00 -1.75
CA VAL A 486 -19.00 13.29 -1.45
C VAL A 486 -17.72 13.03 -0.66
N GLY A 487 -16.58 13.18 -1.32
CA GLY A 487 -15.26 13.02 -0.73
C GLY A 487 -14.89 14.26 0.06
N ILE A 488 -14.73 14.12 1.37
CA ILE A 488 -14.38 15.21 2.28
C ILE A 488 -12.88 15.18 2.57
N GLY A 489 -12.26 16.36 2.61
CA GLY A 489 -10.88 16.55 3.02
C GLY A 489 -9.86 16.54 1.88
N SER A 490 -8.57 16.61 2.27
CA SER A 490 -7.43 16.88 1.39
C SER A 490 -6.97 15.70 0.54
N ALA A 491 -7.27 14.46 0.96
CA ALA A 491 -6.83 13.24 0.27
C ALA A 491 -7.82 12.06 0.42
N PRO A 492 -9.10 12.20 -0.01
CA PRO A 492 -10.07 11.12 0.13
C PRO A 492 -9.76 9.95 -0.82
N ASN A 493 -10.19 8.73 -0.45
CA ASN A 493 -10.05 7.53 -1.29
C ASN A 493 -10.96 7.61 -2.53
N SER A 494 -10.46 8.28 -3.56
CA SER A 494 -11.28 8.65 -4.73
C SER A 494 -11.62 7.45 -5.60
N TYR A 495 -10.79 6.40 -5.57
CA TYR A 495 -11.13 5.12 -6.21
C TYR A 495 -12.48 4.58 -5.70
N PHE A 496 -12.61 4.40 -4.38
CA PHE A 496 -13.84 3.89 -3.80
C PHE A 496 -15.01 4.80 -4.13
N MET A 497 -14.84 6.11 -3.95
CA MET A 497 -15.91 7.09 -4.12
C MET A 497 -16.41 7.18 -5.55
N THR A 498 -15.50 7.26 -6.53
CA THR A 498 -15.82 7.26 -7.96
C THR A 498 -16.51 5.96 -8.35
N LYS A 499 -15.98 4.79 -7.95
CA LYS A 499 -16.58 3.49 -8.32
C LYS A 499 -17.93 3.23 -7.66
N ALA A 500 -18.10 3.60 -6.39
CA ALA A 500 -19.37 3.49 -5.70
C ALA A 500 -20.44 4.37 -6.37
N ALA A 501 -20.08 5.57 -6.82
CA ALA A 501 -20.98 6.45 -7.58
C ALA A 501 -21.31 5.88 -8.97
N GLU A 502 -20.32 5.41 -9.74
CA GLU A 502 -20.52 4.80 -11.06
C GLU A 502 -21.47 3.58 -10.98
N MET A 503 -21.19 2.63 -10.07
CA MET A 503 -22.06 1.47 -9.80
C MET A 503 -23.44 1.89 -9.27
N GLY A 504 -23.43 2.97 -8.50
CA GLY A 504 -24.60 3.66 -7.95
C GLY A 504 -25.47 4.39 -8.97
N ARG A 505 -25.02 4.53 -10.23
CA ARG A 505 -25.59 5.46 -11.22
C ARG A 505 -25.68 6.91 -10.74
N GLY A 506 -24.82 7.32 -9.81
CA GLY A 506 -24.67 8.69 -9.34
C GLY A 506 -23.38 9.33 -9.83
N THR A 507 -22.96 10.38 -9.14
CA THR A 507 -21.70 11.09 -9.40
C THR A 507 -20.88 11.24 -8.13
N PHE A 508 -19.56 11.36 -8.29
CA PHE A 508 -18.62 11.67 -7.22
C PHE A 508 -18.35 13.18 -7.20
N THR A 509 -18.38 13.79 -6.02
CA THR A 509 -18.00 15.19 -5.80
C THR A 509 -16.96 15.27 -4.70
N GLN A 510 -15.90 16.05 -4.88
CA GLN A 510 -14.91 16.29 -3.84
C GLN A 510 -15.07 17.68 -3.24
N ILE A 511 -14.88 17.77 -1.93
CA ILE A 511 -14.81 19.01 -1.16
C ILE A 511 -13.51 18.96 -0.36
N GLY A 512 -12.50 19.69 -0.85
CA GLY A 512 -11.19 19.73 -0.20
C GLY A 512 -11.01 20.86 0.82
N SER A 513 -11.87 21.88 0.77
CA SER A 513 -11.82 23.02 1.69
C SER A 513 -13.22 23.58 2.01
N ALA A 514 -13.33 24.36 3.08
CA ALA A 514 -14.58 24.97 3.50
C ALA A 514 -15.12 25.97 2.47
N GLU A 515 -14.23 26.69 1.78
CA GLU A 515 -14.59 27.67 0.74
C GLU A 515 -15.26 27.01 -0.47
N GLN A 516 -14.94 25.73 -0.73
CA GLN A 516 -15.51 24.97 -1.83
C GLN A 516 -16.91 24.43 -1.53
N VAL A 517 -17.30 24.31 -0.25
CA VAL A 517 -18.56 23.66 0.19
C VAL A 517 -19.77 24.22 -0.55
N ALA A 518 -19.95 25.54 -0.54
CA ALA A 518 -21.13 26.16 -1.14
C ALA A 518 -21.25 25.89 -2.65
N THR A 519 -20.14 26.01 -3.38
CA THR A 519 -20.09 25.81 -4.83
C THR A 519 -20.29 24.35 -5.20
N ARG A 520 -19.50 23.43 -4.61
CA ARG A 520 -19.54 21.99 -4.92
C ARG A 520 -20.86 21.35 -4.52
N MET A 521 -21.41 21.73 -3.37
CA MET A 521 -22.75 21.26 -2.99
C MET A 521 -23.82 21.86 -3.91
N GLY A 522 -23.70 23.12 -4.32
CA GLY A 522 -24.56 23.72 -5.34
C GLY A 522 -24.60 22.92 -6.64
N GLU A 523 -23.43 22.54 -7.15
CA GLU A 523 -23.27 21.68 -8.33
C GLU A 523 -23.92 20.31 -8.10
N LEU A 524 -23.64 19.65 -6.97
CA LEU A 524 -24.25 18.37 -6.63
C LEU A 524 -25.79 18.46 -6.58
N PHE A 525 -26.37 19.53 -6.02
CA PHE A 525 -27.83 19.70 -5.98
C PHE A 525 -28.45 19.90 -7.35
N ALA A 526 -27.79 20.67 -8.23
CA ALA A 526 -28.25 20.83 -9.60
C ALA A 526 -28.33 19.47 -10.31
N LYS A 527 -27.35 18.59 -10.05
CA LYS A 527 -27.32 17.19 -10.54
C LYS A 527 -28.42 16.34 -9.89
N LEU A 528 -28.56 16.39 -8.57
CA LEU A 528 -29.58 15.63 -7.82
C LEU A 528 -31.02 15.99 -8.24
N GLN A 529 -31.27 17.24 -8.62
CA GLN A 529 -32.60 17.71 -9.02
C GLN A 529 -32.97 17.32 -10.45
N ASN A 530 -31.99 17.11 -11.33
CA ASN A 530 -32.22 16.92 -12.76
C ASN A 530 -31.27 15.84 -13.31
N PRO A 531 -31.66 14.54 -13.35
CA PRO A 531 -31.00 13.60 -14.24
C PRO A 531 -31.24 14.10 -15.67
N ALA A 532 -30.18 14.62 -16.30
CA ALA A 532 -30.28 15.15 -17.66
C ALA A 532 -30.60 14.04 -18.65
N MET A 533 -30.09 12.82 -18.40
CA MET A 533 -30.37 11.69 -19.25
C MET A 533 -30.24 10.35 -18.52
N THR A 534 -31.17 9.43 -18.77
CA THR A 534 -31.14 8.07 -18.22
C THR A 534 -31.16 7.02 -19.33
N ASP A 535 -30.92 5.77 -18.97
CA ASP A 535 -30.95 4.60 -19.88
C ASP A 535 -30.01 4.75 -21.08
N ILE A 536 -28.82 5.32 -20.83
CA ILE A 536 -27.87 5.58 -21.90
C ILE A 536 -27.31 4.26 -22.41
N THR A 537 -27.30 4.11 -23.73
CA THR A 537 -26.72 2.97 -24.42
C THR A 537 -25.89 3.49 -25.58
N ALA A 538 -24.69 2.95 -25.73
CA ALA A 538 -23.84 3.19 -26.89
C ALA A 538 -23.80 1.93 -27.76
N THR A 539 -24.01 2.08 -29.06
CA THR A 539 -23.96 1.01 -30.05
C THR A 539 -23.22 1.46 -31.30
N PHE A 540 -22.82 0.51 -32.12
CA PHE A 540 -22.19 0.79 -33.41
C PHE A 540 -23.10 0.34 -34.55
N GLU A 541 -23.29 1.23 -35.52
CA GLU A 541 -23.98 0.92 -36.77
C GLU A 541 -22.96 0.58 -37.86
N GLY A 542 -23.16 -0.55 -38.54
CA GLY A 542 -22.30 -1.00 -39.64
C GLY A 542 -21.01 -1.70 -39.20
N ILE A 543 -20.74 -1.80 -37.89
CA ILE A 543 -19.51 -2.39 -37.34
C ILE A 543 -19.82 -3.36 -36.20
N LYS A 544 -19.14 -4.51 -36.17
CA LYS A 544 -19.16 -5.42 -35.02
C LYS A 544 -18.19 -4.92 -33.94
N ALA A 545 -18.66 -4.08 -33.04
CA ALA A 545 -17.93 -3.75 -31.81
C ALA A 545 -18.28 -4.77 -30.71
N LYS A 546 -17.28 -5.19 -29.93
CA LYS A 546 -17.48 -6.16 -28.84
C LYS A 546 -17.39 -5.54 -27.45
N ASP A 547 -16.67 -4.44 -27.28
CA ASP A 547 -16.23 -3.99 -25.96
C ASP A 547 -16.23 -2.46 -25.81
N ILE A 548 -17.40 -1.91 -25.48
CA ILE A 548 -17.59 -0.51 -25.04
C ILE A 548 -17.46 -0.46 -23.52
N THR A 549 -16.77 0.56 -23.01
CA THR A 549 -16.59 0.81 -21.58
C THR A 549 -16.87 2.29 -21.27
N PRO A 550 -17.40 2.64 -20.09
CA PRO A 550 -17.79 1.74 -18.99
C PRO A 550 -19.03 0.89 -19.30
N ASN A 551 -19.18 -0.24 -18.63
CA ASN A 551 -20.35 -1.12 -18.74
C ASN A 551 -20.81 -1.62 -17.35
N PRO A 552 -22.03 -1.26 -16.89
CA PRO A 552 -23.05 -0.50 -17.61
C PRO A 552 -22.71 0.99 -17.78
N MET A 553 -23.31 1.64 -18.78
CA MET A 553 -23.19 3.09 -18.95
C MET A 553 -23.89 3.82 -17.79
N PRO A 554 -23.29 4.88 -17.22
CA PRO A 554 -23.92 5.67 -16.17
C PRO A 554 -25.06 6.54 -16.72
N ASP A 555 -25.95 6.99 -15.83
CA ASP A 555 -26.87 8.11 -16.13
C ASP A 555 -26.06 9.41 -16.27
N LEU A 556 -26.55 10.38 -17.06
CA LEU A 556 -25.93 11.70 -17.15
C LEU A 556 -26.65 12.73 -16.32
N TYR A 557 -25.85 13.52 -15.63
CA TYR A 557 -26.31 14.70 -14.93
C TYR A 557 -26.01 15.97 -15.72
N THR A 558 -26.76 17.02 -15.43
CA THR A 558 -26.60 18.30 -16.13
C THR A 558 -25.15 18.77 -16.07
N GLY A 559 -24.55 19.01 -17.24
CA GLY A 559 -23.17 19.48 -17.38
C GLY A 559 -22.08 18.40 -17.34
N GLU A 560 -22.44 17.11 -17.22
CA GLU A 560 -21.49 16.00 -17.32
C GLU A 560 -21.53 15.39 -18.74
N PRO A 561 -20.36 15.14 -19.36
CA PRO A 561 -20.30 14.40 -20.61
C PRO A 561 -20.42 12.89 -20.38
N VAL A 562 -21.03 12.18 -21.34
CA VAL A 562 -20.73 10.76 -21.52
C VAL A 562 -19.27 10.67 -21.94
N VAL A 563 -18.46 9.88 -21.25
CA VAL A 563 -17.11 9.53 -21.72
C VAL A 563 -17.05 8.02 -21.88
N LEU A 564 -16.80 7.55 -23.10
CA LEU A 564 -16.71 6.12 -23.40
C LEU A 564 -15.46 5.81 -24.20
N THR A 565 -15.00 4.57 -24.09
CA THR A 565 -13.95 4.01 -24.93
C THR A 565 -14.41 2.71 -25.57
N ALA A 566 -13.87 2.40 -26.76
CA ALA A 566 -14.21 1.17 -27.48
C ALA A 566 -13.01 0.59 -28.23
N GLU A 567 -12.95 -0.74 -28.34
CA GLU A 567 -12.07 -1.46 -29.26
C GLU A 567 -12.87 -1.92 -30.49
N LEU A 568 -12.32 -1.64 -31.67
CA LEU A 568 -12.81 -2.10 -32.96
C LEU A 568 -11.74 -2.98 -33.61
N ALA A 569 -12.15 -4.13 -34.14
CA ALA A 569 -11.23 -5.13 -34.69
C ALA A 569 -10.55 -4.70 -36.00
N GLU A 570 -11.09 -3.69 -36.68
CA GLU A 570 -10.61 -3.22 -37.97
C GLU A 570 -9.73 -1.98 -37.81
N GLU A 571 -8.72 -1.83 -38.68
CA GLU A 571 -7.81 -0.68 -38.71
C GLU A 571 -8.48 0.60 -39.26
N LYS A 572 -9.49 0.43 -40.11
CA LYS A 572 -10.22 1.53 -40.77
C LYS A 572 -11.73 1.27 -40.70
N PRO A 573 -12.30 1.27 -39.49
CA PRO A 573 -13.72 1.00 -39.32
C PRO A 573 -14.55 2.08 -40.01
N THR A 574 -15.58 1.65 -40.73
CA THR A 574 -16.54 2.54 -41.39
C THR A 574 -17.91 2.35 -40.77
N GLY A 575 -18.52 3.43 -40.28
CA GLY A 575 -19.78 3.35 -39.55
C GLY A 575 -19.94 4.49 -38.55
N LYS A 576 -20.97 4.36 -37.70
CA LYS A 576 -21.34 5.40 -36.73
C LYS A 576 -21.38 4.84 -35.32
N LEU A 577 -20.87 5.61 -34.38
CA LEU A 577 -21.16 5.46 -32.96
C LEU A 577 -22.52 6.11 -32.70
N GLN A 578 -23.51 5.32 -32.28
CA GLN A 578 -24.81 5.80 -31.86
C GLN A 578 -24.87 5.80 -30.34
N ILE A 579 -25.19 6.95 -29.75
CA ILE A 579 -25.47 7.07 -28.32
C ILE A 579 -26.93 7.46 -28.18
N ILE A 580 -27.70 6.61 -27.50
CA ILE A 580 -29.13 6.81 -27.24
C ILE A 580 -29.37 6.92 -25.74
N GLY A 581 -30.41 7.65 -25.35
CA GLY A 581 -30.83 7.79 -23.96
C GLY A 581 -32.23 8.41 -23.89
N LYS A 582 -32.66 8.79 -22.69
CA LYS A 582 -33.94 9.47 -22.46
C LYS A 582 -33.77 10.75 -21.67
N THR A 583 -34.38 11.83 -22.13
CA THR A 583 -34.52 13.11 -21.40
C THR A 583 -35.94 13.17 -20.87
N GLY A 584 -36.15 12.79 -19.60
CA GLY A 584 -37.50 12.51 -19.10
C GLY A 584 -38.16 11.37 -19.88
N ILE A 585 -39.26 11.66 -20.58
CA ILE A 585 -39.95 10.69 -21.46
C ILE A 585 -39.50 10.76 -22.92
N GLN A 586 -38.74 11.79 -23.31
CA GLN A 586 -38.35 11.99 -24.71
C GLN A 586 -37.08 11.21 -25.04
N PRO A 587 -37.06 10.45 -26.15
CA PRO A 587 -35.84 9.78 -26.60
C PRO A 587 -34.81 10.81 -27.08
N TRP A 588 -33.56 10.60 -26.71
CA TRP A 588 -32.42 11.35 -27.21
C TRP A 588 -31.48 10.43 -27.98
N ARG A 589 -30.86 10.97 -29.03
CA ARG A 589 -29.91 10.25 -29.87
C ARG A 589 -28.86 11.19 -30.44
N VAL A 590 -27.61 10.75 -30.39
CA VAL A 590 -26.48 11.36 -31.10
C VAL A 590 -25.77 10.30 -31.92
N ASP A 591 -25.54 10.63 -33.19
CA ASP A 591 -24.77 9.79 -34.10
C ASP A 591 -23.44 10.49 -34.40
N VAL A 592 -22.33 9.81 -34.15
CA VAL A 592 -20.98 10.31 -34.43
C VAL A 592 -20.33 9.43 -35.48
N ASP A 593 -19.96 10.04 -36.61
CA ASP A 593 -19.27 9.34 -37.69
C ASP A 593 -17.82 9.04 -37.29
N ILE A 594 -17.43 7.77 -37.37
CA ILE A 594 -16.08 7.32 -36.97
C ILE A 594 -15.01 7.83 -37.94
N ALA A 595 -15.38 8.13 -39.18
CA ALA A 595 -14.46 8.74 -40.14
C ALA A 595 -13.99 10.13 -39.70
N ASN A 596 -14.76 10.83 -38.86
CA ASN A 596 -14.45 12.16 -38.35
C ASN A 596 -13.63 12.12 -37.03
N ALA A 597 -13.25 10.93 -36.55
CA ALA A 597 -12.43 10.81 -35.36
C ALA A 597 -11.05 11.47 -35.58
N ALA A 598 -10.67 12.38 -34.67
CA ALA A 598 -9.34 12.96 -34.65
C ALA A 598 -8.32 11.93 -34.18
N ASP A 599 -7.08 11.99 -34.70
CA ASP A 599 -6.04 11.10 -34.22
C ASP A 599 -5.59 11.50 -32.80
N GLY A 600 -5.39 10.50 -31.95
CA GLY A 600 -4.94 10.65 -30.57
C GLY A 600 -3.94 9.56 -30.20
N GLN A 601 -3.30 9.73 -29.05
CA GLN A 601 -2.33 8.78 -28.50
C GLN A 601 -2.77 8.34 -27.11
N GLY A 602 -2.53 7.07 -26.78
CA GLY A 602 -2.86 6.51 -25.47
C GLY A 602 -4.30 6.04 -25.27
N ILE A 603 -5.13 6.10 -26.30
CA ILE A 603 -6.53 5.69 -26.21
C ILE A 603 -6.65 4.18 -25.96
N SER A 604 -5.77 3.39 -26.56
CA SER A 604 -5.69 1.94 -26.38
C SER A 604 -5.44 1.52 -24.93
N LYS A 605 -4.53 2.22 -24.23
CA LYS A 605 -4.21 1.96 -22.81
C LYS A 605 -5.33 2.43 -21.89
N LEU A 606 -5.96 3.57 -22.18
CA LEU A 606 -7.14 4.02 -21.44
C LEU A 606 -8.32 3.04 -21.59
N TRP A 607 -8.58 2.57 -22.81
CA TRP A 607 -9.60 1.55 -23.06
C TRP A 607 -9.29 0.28 -22.27
N ALA A 608 -8.04 -0.21 -22.34
CA ALA A 608 -7.63 -1.43 -21.66
C ALA A 608 -7.75 -1.31 -20.14
N ARG A 609 -7.37 -0.15 -19.56
CA ARG A 609 -7.55 0.11 -18.13
C ARG A 609 -9.02 0.09 -17.73
N ARG A 610 -9.89 0.77 -18.49
CA ARG A 610 -11.35 0.74 -18.26
C ARG A 610 -11.94 -0.65 -18.44
N LYS A 611 -11.45 -1.42 -19.41
CA LYS A 611 -11.88 -2.81 -19.62
C LYS A 611 -11.51 -3.70 -18.44
N ILE A 612 -10.32 -3.53 -17.87
CA ILE A 612 -9.90 -4.22 -16.64
C ILE A 612 -10.81 -3.81 -15.48
N ASP A 613 -11.10 -2.52 -15.30
CA ASP A 613 -12.02 -2.04 -14.27
C ASP A 613 -13.42 -2.68 -14.39
N ASP A 614 -13.99 -2.73 -15.61
CA ASP A 614 -15.29 -3.35 -15.87
C ASP A 614 -15.29 -4.87 -15.62
N LEU A 615 -14.15 -5.54 -15.80
CA LEU A 615 -13.99 -6.95 -15.47
C LEU A 615 -13.94 -7.14 -13.95
N GLU A 616 -13.13 -6.34 -13.25
CA GLU A 616 -12.99 -6.37 -11.79
C GLU A 616 -14.31 -6.04 -11.08
N ALA A 617 -15.02 -5.02 -11.57
CA ALA A 617 -16.33 -4.62 -11.07
C ALA A 617 -17.35 -5.77 -11.09
N ARG A 618 -17.35 -6.59 -12.14
CA ARG A 618 -18.24 -7.76 -12.30
C ARG A 618 -17.65 -9.05 -11.71
N GLY A 619 -16.59 -8.95 -10.92
CA GLY A 619 -15.96 -10.11 -10.30
C GLY A 619 -16.91 -10.89 -9.39
N TYR A 620 -17.88 -10.22 -8.76
CA TYR A 620 -18.92 -10.88 -7.94
C TYR A 620 -19.88 -11.75 -8.76
N GLU A 621 -20.00 -11.55 -10.08
CA GLU A 621 -20.83 -12.35 -10.98
C GLU A 621 -20.14 -13.64 -11.45
N ARG A 622 -18.84 -13.77 -11.17
CA ARG A 622 -18.02 -14.89 -11.62
C ARG A 622 -17.81 -15.86 -10.47
N GLU A 623 -18.30 -17.09 -10.63
CA GLU A 623 -18.01 -18.18 -9.70
C GLU A 623 -16.52 -18.57 -9.72
N ASP A 624 -15.86 -18.47 -10.89
CA ASP A 624 -14.43 -18.78 -11.07
C ASP A 624 -13.58 -17.51 -11.15
N ARG A 625 -12.92 -17.16 -10.03
CA ARG A 625 -11.94 -16.07 -9.96
C ARG A 625 -10.76 -16.30 -10.92
N ALA A 626 -10.35 -17.54 -11.17
CA ALA A 626 -9.26 -17.81 -12.10
C ALA A 626 -9.62 -17.48 -13.56
N SER A 627 -10.89 -17.60 -13.95
CA SER A 627 -11.34 -17.13 -15.27
C SER A 627 -11.27 -15.62 -15.40
N LEU A 628 -11.69 -14.90 -14.36
CA LEU A 628 -11.57 -13.44 -14.33
C LEU A 628 -10.11 -13.00 -14.44
N ASP A 629 -9.22 -13.64 -13.68
CA ASP A 629 -7.78 -13.36 -13.69
C ASP A 629 -7.17 -13.59 -15.08
N ARG A 630 -7.59 -14.64 -15.80
CA ARG A 630 -7.14 -14.92 -17.17
C ARG A 630 -7.58 -13.84 -18.16
N ASP A 631 -8.81 -13.34 -18.05
CA ASP A 631 -9.32 -12.28 -18.92
C ASP A 631 -8.55 -10.97 -18.67
N ILE A 632 -8.34 -10.61 -17.40
CA ILE A 632 -7.56 -9.42 -17.02
C ILE A 632 -6.11 -9.55 -17.47
N LEU A 633 -5.49 -10.72 -17.27
CA LEU A 633 -4.11 -10.98 -17.68
C LEU A 633 -3.94 -10.78 -19.19
N THR A 634 -4.91 -11.27 -19.97
CA THR A 634 -4.91 -11.14 -21.44
C THR A 634 -4.92 -9.68 -21.87
N VAL A 635 -5.83 -8.87 -21.32
CA VAL A 635 -5.93 -7.44 -21.64
C VAL A 635 -4.69 -6.68 -21.15
N ALA A 636 -4.24 -6.96 -19.92
CA ALA A 636 -3.09 -6.27 -19.32
C ALA A 636 -1.79 -6.51 -20.10
N LEU A 637 -1.48 -7.76 -20.47
CA LEU A 637 -0.29 -8.07 -21.25
C LEU A 637 -0.35 -7.49 -22.66
N ALA A 638 -1.50 -7.58 -23.34
CA ALA A 638 -1.66 -7.05 -24.69
C ALA A 638 -1.44 -5.53 -24.79
N HIS A 639 -1.70 -4.81 -23.70
CA HIS A 639 -1.58 -3.34 -23.62
C HIS A 639 -0.42 -2.86 -22.75
N HIS A 640 0.42 -3.78 -22.28
CA HIS A 640 1.55 -3.49 -21.39
C HIS A 640 1.15 -2.72 -20.14
N LEU A 641 0.05 -3.11 -19.49
CA LEU A 641 -0.48 -2.44 -18.30
C LEU A 641 -0.16 -3.22 -17.02
N VAL A 642 0.21 -2.50 -15.96
CA VAL A 642 0.22 -3.03 -14.60
C VAL A 642 -1.24 -3.19 -14.12
N SER A 643 -1.54 -4.36 -13.56
CA SER A 643 -2.84 -4.71 -12.99
C SER A 643 -2.65 -5.55 -11.72
N ARG A 644 -3.74 -6.00 -11.09
CA ARG A 644 -3.62 -6.91 -9.94
C ARG A 644 -2.95 -8.25 -10.28
N VAL A 645 -2.89 -8.66 -11.55
CA VAL A 645 -2.30 -9.93 -12.04
C VAL A 645 -1.05 -9.75 -12.89
N THR A 646 -0.57 -8.51 -13.11
CA THR A 646 0.67 -8.23 -13.86
C THR A 646 1.53 -7.22 -13.13
N SER A 647 2.84 -7.20 -13.40
CA SER A 647 3.78 -6.28 -12.76
C SER A 647 4.92 -5.95 -13.70
N LEU A 648 5.52 -4.77 -13.53
CA LEU A 648 6.70 -4.36 -14.27
C LEU A 648 7.95 -4.66 -13.44
N VAL A 649 8.92 -5.34 -14.03
CA VAL A 649 10.21 -5.63 -13.39
C VAL A 649 11.37 -5.18 -14.26
N ALA A 650 12.26 -4.36 -13.70
CA ALA A 650 13.49 -3.91 -14.35
C ALA A 650 14.69 -4.50 -13.61
N VAL A 651 15.58 -5.19 -14.31
CA VAL A 651 16.76 -5.85 -13.69
C VAL A 651 18.02 -5.40 -14.39
N ASP A 652 19.00 -4.97 -13.61
CA ASP A 652 20.35 -4.81 -14.08
C ASP A 652 21.05 -6.16 -14.22
N VAL A 653 21.64 -6.42 -15.38
CA VAL A 653 22.37 -7.67 -15.62
C VAL A 653 23.70 -7.73 -14.85
N THR A 654 24.24 -6.58 -14.43
CA THR A 654 25.50 -6.50 -13.69
C THR A 654 25.24 -6.54 -12.17
N PRO A 655 25.75 -7.57 -11.45
CA PRO A 655 25.74 -7.58 -9.99
C PRO A 655 26.53 -6.39 -9.44
N SER A 656 25.96 -5.72 -8.45
CA SER A 656 26.55 -4.56 -7.80
C SER A 656 26.85 -4.79 -6.32
N ARG A 657 25.99 -5.54 -5.62
CA ARG A 657 26.23 -5.98 -4.24
C ARG A 657 27.21 -7.15 -4.23
N PRO A 658 28.34 -7.06 -3.48
CA PRO A 658 29.25 -8.18 -3.31
C PRO A 658 28.57 -9.41 -2.71
N ALA A 659 29.01 -10.60 -3.11
CA ALA A 659 28.45 -11.85 -2.60
C ALA A 659 28.66 -11.96 -1.07
N GLY A 660 27.59 -12.26 -0.34
CA GLY A 660 27.61 -12.43 1.12
C GLY A 660 27.39 -11.16 1.95
N GLU A 661 27.41 -9.97 1.36
CA GLU A 661 27.04 -8.72 2.06
C GLU A 661 25.55 -8.74 2.43
N PRO A 662 25.13 -8.43 3.67
CA PRO A 662 23.71 -8.39 4.02
C PRO A 662 22.96 -7.26 3.30
N VAL A 663 21.64 -7.40 3.16
CA VAL A 663 20.75 -6.34 2.66
C VAL A 663 19.66 -6.06 3.69
N GLY A 664 19.61 -4.82 4.19
CA GLY A 664 18.53 -4.34 5.05
C GLY A 664 17.27 -4.04 4.25
N SER A 665 16.10 -4.01 4.89
CA SER A 665 14.83 -3.65 4.25
C SER A 665 14.15 -2.52 5.00
N ALA A 666 13.75 -1.46 4.29
CA ALA A 666 13.07 -0.31 4.88
C ALA A 666 11.86 0.11 4.05
N LYS A 667 10.77 0.45 4.74
CA LYS A 667 9.61 1.13 4.15
C LYS A 667 9.85 2.63 4.20
N LEU A 668 9.61 3.31 3.08
CA LEU A 668 9.67 4.77 3.08
C LEU A 668 8.47 5.35 3.86
N PRO A 669 8.72 6.32 4.75
CA PRO A 669 7.66 6.99 5.50
C PRO A 669 6.84 7.94 4.62
N LEU A 670 5.59 8.18 5.02
CA LEU A 670 4.68 9.15 4.45
C LEU A 670 4.43 10.32 5.40
N ASN A 671 4.08 11.48 4.86
CA ASN A 671 3.54 12.58 5.67
C ASN A 671 2.11 12.23 6.10
N LEU A 672 1.69 12.75 7.26
CA LEU A 672 0.27 12.80 7.61
C LEU A 672 -0.45 13.75 6.63
N PRO A 673 -1.63 13.39 6.09
CA PRO A 673 -2.39 14.28 5.22
C PRO A 673 -2.70 15.63 5.88
N ASP A 674 -2.67 16.70 5.10
CA ASP A 674 -2.92 18.06 5.59
C ASP A 674 -4.33 18.16 6.21
N GLY A 675 -4.40 18.70 7.43
CA GLY A 675 -5.63 18.81 8.23
C GLY A 675 -6.00 17.60 9.10
N TRP A 676 -5.28 16.47 8.99
CA TRP A 676 -5.49 15.31 9.87
C TRP A 676 -4.82 15.49 11.23
N ASP A 677 -5.37 14.84 12.26
CA ASP A 677 -4.87 14.85 13.64
C ASP A 677 -4.22 13.50 13.96
N PHE A 678 -2.90 13.50 14.20
CA PHE A 678 -2.10 12.29 14.37
C PHE A 678 -2.54 11.46 15.59
N GLU A 679 -2.69 12.09 16.76
CA GLU A 679 -3.08 11.42 18.00
C GLU A 679 -4.45 10.79 17.88
N LYS A 680 -5.34 11.46 17.18
CA LYS A 680 -6.65 10.90 16.90
C LYS A 680 -6.49 9.65 16.03
N VAL A 681 -5.89 9.77 14.84
CA VAL A 681 -5.83 8.67 13.87
C VAL A 681 -5.10 7.43 14.43
N PHE A 682 -4.01 7.60 15.18
CA PHE A 682 -3.16 6.50 15.64
C PHE A 682 -3.27 6.18 17.14
N GLY A 683 -3.96 7.00 17.95
CA GLY A 683 -4.02 6.90 19.40
C GLY A 683 -2.84 7.59 20.11
N GLU A 684 -2.93 7.78 21.44
CA GLU A 684 -1.77 8.17 22.24
C GLU A 684 -0.74 7.02 22.23
N GLU A 685 0.51 7.29 21.85
CA GLU A 685 1.60 6.38 22.18
C GLU A 685 1.65 6.24 23.71
N ALA A 686 1.51 5.01 24.20
CA ALA A 686 1.82 4.74 25.59
C ALA A 686 3.26 5.21 25.84
N PRO A 687 3.51 6.10 26.82
CA PRO A 687 4.86 6.56 27.09
C PRO A 687 5.76 5.35 27.33
N ALA A 688 6.98 5.41 26.77
CA ALA A 688 8.00 4.39 26.96
C ALA A 688 8.05 3.98 28.44
N PRO A 689 8.12 2.67 28.76
CA PRO A 689 8.02 2.21 30.14
C PRO A 689 9.17 2.78 30.96
N THR A 690 8.88 3.86 31.70
CA THR A 690 9.70 4.27 32.84
C THR A 690 9.57 3.17 33.87
N SER A 691 10.71 2.70 34.38
CA SER A 691 10.84 1.59 35.33
C SER A 691 9.74 1.58 36.40
N PRO A 692 9.16 0.43 36.74
CA PRO A 692 8.02 0.39 37.64
C PRO A 692 8.43 0.84 39.06
N PRO A 693 7.65 1.71 39.72
CA PRO A 693 7.74 1.87 41.16
C PRO A 693 7.11 0.64 41.85
N ASP A 694 7.74 0.23 42.95
CA ASP A 694 7.28 -0.85 43.80
C ASP A 694 5.86 -0.63 44.36
N HIS A 695 5.08 -1.72 44.33
CA HIS A 695 3.87 -2.02 45.09
C HIS A 695 2.60 -1.16 44.88
N ALA A 696 1.62 -1.72 44.16
CA ALA A 696 0.20 -1.69 44.56
C ALA A 696 -0.61 -2.81 43.87
N MET A 697 -1.54 -3.42 44.61
CA MET A 697 -2.33 -4.61 44.24
C MET A 697 -3.38 -4.33 43.14
N ALA A 698 -3.46 -5.22 42.14
CA ALA A 698 -4.45 -5.18 41.05
C ALA A 698 -5.59 -6.20 41.25
N THR A 699 -6.79 -5.81 40.81
CA THR A 699 -8.06 -6.55 40.87
C THR A 699 -8.18 -7.72 39.87
N PRO A 700 -9.06 -8.73 40.11
CA PRO A 700 -9.08 -10.02 39.38
C PRO A 700 -9.50 -9.98 37.89
N ARG A 701 -9.78 -8.80 37.32
CA ARG A 701 -10.24 -8.66 35.91
C ARG A 701 -9.11 -8.40 34.91
N GLN A 702 -7.91 -8.01 35.38
CA GLN A 702 -6.74 -7.76 34.54
C GLN A 702 -5.90 -9.01 34.27
N GLU A 703 -5.92 -10.02 35.16
CA GLU A 703 -5.17 -11.28 34.96
C GLU A 703 -5.71 -12.10 33.78
N PHE A 704 -7.02 -12.11 33.52
CA PHE A 704 -7.61 -12.84 32.40
C PHE A 704 -7.26 -12.24 31.03
N ALA A 705 -7.16 -10.90 30.93
CA ALA A 705 -6.78 -10.21 29.70
C ALA A 705 -5.28 -10.41 29.38
N GLN A 706 -4.42 -10.41 30.40
CA GLN A 706 -2.98 -10.69 30.24
C GLN A 706 -2.70 -12.18 29.96
N LEU A 707 -3.49 -13.11 30.52
CA LEU A 707 -3.40 -14.54 30.17
C LEU A 707 -3.87 -14.83 28.73
N ALA A 708 -4.89 -14.11 28.25
CA ALA A 708 -5.34 -14.22 26.87
C ALA A 708 -4.30 -13.65 25.89
N ALA A 709 -3.73 -12.48 26.19
CA ALA A 709 -2.69 -11.86 25.37
C ALA A 709 -1.39 -12.69 25.34
N SER A 710 -0.97 -13.28 26.46
CA SER A 710 0.20 -14.15 26.53
C SER A 710 0.00 -15.51 25.85
N ARG A 711 -1.23 -16.04 25.83
CA ARG A 711 -1.57 -17.25 25.04
C ARG A 711 -1.66 -16.98 23.54
N MET A 712 -2.00 -15.77 23.13
CA MET A 712 -1.99 -15.36 21.72
C MET A 712 -0.58 -15.02 21.22
N ALA A 713 0.31 -14.53 22.08
CA ALA A 713 1.71 -14.27 21.75
C ALA A 713 2.59 -15.55 21.73
N ALA A 714 2.14 -16.64 22.34
CA ALA A 714 2.87 -17.92 22.40
C ALA A 714 2.47 -18.88 21.26
N ALA A 715 2.94 -18.57 20.04
CA ALA A 715 3.27 -19.41 18.87
C ALA A 715 2.41 -20.66 18.48
N PRO A 716 2.39 -21.07 17.19
CA PRO A 716 2.31 -22.50 16.91
C PRO A 716 3.62 -23.14 17.42
N THR A 717 3.57 -23.68 18.63
CA THR A 717 4.67 -24.41 19.27
C THR A 717 5.29 -25.45 18.33
N ALA A 718 6.60 -25.71 18.46
CA ALA A 718 7.35 -26.75 17.73
C ALA A 718 6.71 -28.16 17.77
N LYS A 719 5.77 -28.42 18.68
CA LYS A 719 4.98 -29.65 18.77
C LYS A 719 3.91 -29.78 17.66
N ALA A 720 3.39 -28.67 17.12
CA ALA A 720 2.47 -28.66 15.99
C ALA A 720 3.19 -28.78 14.64
N ALA A 721 4.39 -28.19 14.52
CA ALA A 721 5.27 -28.38 13.36
C ALA A 721 5.74 -29.85 13.23
N GLY A 722 5.94 -30.54 14.35
CA GLY A 722 6.29 -31.97 14.37
C GLY A 722 5.19 -32.93 13.89
N LEU A 723 3.91 -32.53 13.96
CA LEU A 723 2.77 -33.36 13.53
C LEU A 723 2.47 -33.23 12.02
N ILE A 724 2.83 -32.10 11.41
CA ILE A 724 2.66 -31.86 9.96
C ILE A 724 3.82 -32.49 9.16
N ALA A 725 5.02 -32.57 9.74
CA ALA A 725 6.20 -33.16 9.10
C ALA A 725 6.19 -34.70 8.97
N GLN A 726 5.25 -35.40 9.61
CA GLN A 726 5.19 -36.88 9.57
C GLN A 726 4.49 -37.49 8.34
N LYS A 727 3.96 -36.67 7.41
CA LYS A 727 3.20 -37.18 6.25
C LYS A 727 3.89 -36.99 4.89
N SER A 728 5.16 -36.60 4.86
CA SER A 728 5.94 -36.46 3.62
C SER A 728 7.19 -37.33 3.70
N ALA A 729 7.33 -38.21 2.72
CA ALA A 729 8.31 -39.28 2.71
C ALA A 729 9.77 -38.83 2.59
N SER A 730 10.63 -39.79 2.94
CA SER A 730 12.04 -40.01 2.55
C SER A 730 13.13 -39.63 3.55
N VAL A 731 13.90 -40.67 3.88
CA VAL A 731 15.00 -40.74 4.82
C VAL A 731 16.20 -39.92 4.35
N LYS A 732 16.74 -39.08 5.24
CA LYS A 732 18.19 -38.90 5.45
C LYS A 732 18.41 -38.44 6.89
N LEU A 733 19.14 -39.24 7.65
CA LEU A 733 19.47 -39.03 9.07
C LEU A 733 20.27 -37.72 9.25
N PRO A 734 19.99 -36.90 10.27
CA PRO A 734 20.90 -35.82 10.63
C PRO A 734 22.11 -36.41 11.37
N GLN A 735 23.32 -36.14 10.86
CA GLN A 735 24.53 -36.19 11.65
C GLN A 735 24.37 -35.19 12.81
N THR A 736 24.23 -35.72 14.03
CA THR A 736 24.41 -34.91 15.22
C THR A 736 25.89 -34.54 15.29
N ALA A 737 26.21 -33.27 15.06
CA ALA A 737 27.44 -32.67 15.56
C ALA A 737 27.29 -32.50 17.09
N THR A 738 27.25 -33.61 17.81
CA THR A 738 27.62 -33.64 19.21
C THR A 738 29.14 -33.60 19.27
N ARG A 739 29.74 -32.84 20.19
CA ARG A 739 31.18 -32.89 20.51
C ARG A 739 31.63 -34.25 21.07
N ALA A 740 30.91 -35.33 20.75
CA ALA A 740 31.22 -36.69 21.17
C ALA A 740 32.55 -37.14 20.59
N ASP A 741 32.85 -36.87 19.32
CA ASP A 741 34.14 -37.22 18.73
C ASP A 741 35.29 -36.44 19.41
N GLU A 742 35.08 -35.16 19.72
CA GLU A 742 36.07 -34.34 20.43
C GLU A 742 36.26 -34.79 21.89
N GLN A 743 35.18 -35.17 22.59
CA GLN A 743 35.24 -35.71 23.95
C GLN A 743 35.80 -37.14 24.00
N ILE A 744 35.54 -37.96 22.98
CA ILE A 744 36.10 -39.31 22.80
C ILE A 744 37.60 -39.19 22.52
N VAL A 745 38.03 -38.27 21.67
CA VAL A 745 39.45 -38.02 21.41
C VAL A 745 40.14 -37.49 22.67
N ARG A 746 39.55 -36.53 23.39
CA ARG A 746 40.07 -36.07 24.70
C ARG A 746 40.13 -37.20 25.72
N GLY A 747 39.13 -38.08 25.75
CA GLY A 747 39.09 -39.27 26.59
C GLY A 747 40.19 -40.27 26.26
N ILE A 748 40.38 -40.59 24.97
CA ILE A 748 41.44 -41.49 24.48
C ILE A 748 42.82 -40.92 24.78
N VAL A 749 43.03 -39.61 24.58
CA VAL A 749 44.29 -38.92 24.92
C VAL A 749 44.57 -38.99 26.42
N MET A 750 43.55 -38.77 27.27
CA MET A 750 43.70 -38.94 28.73
C MET A 750 43.97 -40.39 29.12
N LEU A 751 43.37 -41.37 28.43
CA LEU A 751 43.59 -42.80 28.68
C LEU A 751 45.00 -43.24 28.26
N PHE A 752 45.51 -42.71 27.14
CA PHE A 752 46.90 -42.89 26.72
C PHE A 752 47.89 -42.24 27.69
N ALA A 753 47.60 -41.02 28.15
CA ALA A 753 48.41 -40.35 29.16
C ALA A 753 48.44 -41.13 30.49
N ALA A 754 47.30 -41.69 30.92
CA ALA A 754 47.21 -42.54 32.10
C ALA A 754 47.95 -43.88 31.92
N LEU A 755 47.89 -44.49 30.74
CA LEU A 755 48.65 -45.71 30.41
C LEU A 755 50.16 -45.46 30.39
N ILE A 756 50.61 -44.33 29.85
CA ILE A 756 52.02 -43.92 29.86
C ILE A 756 52.49 -43.63 31.30
N ALA A 757 51.66 -42.97 32.11
CA ALA A 757 51.96 -42.74 33.53
C ALA A 757 52.00 -44.05 34.33
N ALA A 758 51.07 -44.97 34.10
CA ALA A 758 51.02 -46.28 34.78
C ALA A 758 52.18 -47.19 34.37
N SER A 759 52.55 -47.20 33.09
CA SER A 759 53.72 -47.95 32.61
C SER A 759 55.03 -47.32 33.08
N GLY A 760 55.12 -45.99 33.11
CA GLY A 760 56.22 -45.25 33.76
C GLY A 760 56.34 -45.59 35.25
N PHE A 761 55.23 -45.65 35.96
CA PHE A 761 55.19 -46.04 37.38
C PHE A 761 55.52 -47.52 37.59
N ALA A 762 55.11 -48.42 36.68
CA ALA A 762 55.46 -49.84 36.75
C ALA A 762 56.97 -50.07 36.47
N ILE A 763 57.55 -49.33 35.53
CA ILE A 763 58.99 -49.34 35.23
C ILE A 763 59.78 -48.74 36.41
N TRP A 764 59.27 -47.65 37.01
CA TRP A 764 59.82 -47.08 38.24
C TRP A 764 59.77 -48.10 39.39
N ARG A 765 58.62 -48.75 39.63
CA ARG A 765 58.47 -49.78 40.66
C ARG A 765 59.39 -50.99 40.43
N ARG A 766 59.62 -51.40 39.18
CA ARG A 766 60.58 -52.47 38.83
C ARG A 766 62.03 -52.02 39.03
N ARG A 767 62.40 -50.80 38.67
CA ARG A 767 63.76 -50.26 38.91
C ARG A 767 64.04 -50.03 40.39
N VAL A 768 63.06 -49.54 41.15
CA VAL A 768 63.19 -49.37 42.61
C VAL A 768 63.27 -50.73 43.30
N ARG A 769 62.48 -51.74 42.90
CA ARG A 769 62.64 -53.12 43.41
C ARG A 769 64.00 -53.74 43.05
N GLY A 770 64.55 -53.45 41.88
CA GLY A 770 65.90 -53.88 41.50
C GLY A 770 67.04 -53.22 42.29
N VAL A 771 66.78 -52.07 42.93
CA VAL A 771 67.74 -51.38 43.80
C VAL A 771 67.68 -51.87 45.25
N PHE A 772 66.56 -52.50 45.67
CA PHE A 772 66.37 -53.01 47.04
C PHE A 772 66.33 -54.55 47.16
N ALA A 773 66.45 -55.31 46.07
CA ALA A 773 66.43 -56.78 46.06
C ALA A 773 67.78 -57.43 45.69
N GLY A 774 68.89 -56.72 45.94
CA GLY A 774 70.24 -57.26 45.85
C GLY A 774 70.88 -57.33 47.24
N ASP A 775 70.29 -58.12 48.14
CA ASP A 775 70.92 -58.64 49.36
C ASP A 775 70.01 -59.71 49.97
N ARG A 776 70.26 -60.98 49.62
CA ARG A 776 70.14 -62.18 50.47
C ARG A 776 70.40 -63.46 49.66
N GLN A 777 71.45 -64.18 50.07
CA GLN A 777 71.35 -65.62 50.30
C GLN A 777 70.17 -65.92 51.23
#